data_AF-A0A3A8PNJ7-F1
#
_entry.id   AF-A0A3A8PNJ7-F1
#
_cell.length_a   1.000
_cell.length_b   1.000
_cell.length_c   1.000
_cell.angle_alpha   90.00
_cell.angle_beta   90.00
_cell.angle_gamma   90.00
#
_symmetry.space_group_name_H-M   'P 1'
#
loop_
_entity.id
_entity.type
_entity.pdbx_description
1 polymer ?
#
loop_
_entity_poly.entity_id
_entity_poly.type
_entity_poly.pdbx_seq_one_letter_code
_entity_poly.pdbx_strand_id
1 'polypeptide(L)'
;MKRGYLAALLLSGASFALACSDTTSTAGAAGLSGTYDVVLSNQLVFVTSQDRDELRVLDLTRSPREFIPAPNPLEPLAIPVIARPDSLTRDVGYDATGNDVSGPYIYARSSGGRDISVVASDRARLNEVTRLATGQLITAFAAHAPAAEGAPSVLYYALQTRPEAAEQLCGPFGGGVVMRQELPGPEGFDAAALTPALPVFCLKPADTVMSMITLPARANVTDSLVLAIRNVSGTSRLVRAVADGASVEIPYKRPRPAPYVVPTYTDLVDIPARLVATHPSFKVSDTETVPAGRFVYVVLDELTCNSSDCEGVIALDNGPDPLAPSAAPVLARDVTGAPMLTLKPSAGLPTGLTLRTGLEVRELLSDGVAYLTAIPLLGIVPSSGGEITLFRADERRAFNLDRDPTTGPLSSTVVSELRDSNELARTDQVQGGITVVEPGCPQVDATNATAFLCNGTVPNGTWRFVFQGALPGLVGLSRDLTVEDPPLLIETALATARGVVAGDSIVLANNAGVCPTTIPILRVEDQGDGLTRLYPDLSNEEIATGAAACAAYPLFSVRAGPAVKPYVLFAGEERSDTYVQRLNVGEAYTVSNFLDYYYHPNGFDLGLDPPKSPTTYAPAPLTLTLTPTLGDPARLAAGDRFVVTLLPRFRRFVFRVDTSPQSNLAVYTLPASVVATEVDGASLAFIAYPSADGVLQVALESISDNVDNLTYLRAFQ
;
A
#
# COMPACT_ATOMS: atom_id res chain seq x y z
N MET A 1 -37.16 -37.83 -46.79
CA MET A 1 -37.32 -38.49 -45.47
C MET A 1 -36.11 -39.41 -45.27
N LYS A 2 -35.32 -39.42 -44.20
CA LYS A 2 -35.06 -38.50 -43.08
C LYS A 2 -33.57 -38.72 -42.76
N ARG A 3 -32.71 -37.83 -43.26
CA ARG A 3 -31.34 -37.63 -42.79
C ARG A 3 -31.46 -37.01 -41.40
N GLY A 4 -31.31 -37.81 -40.33
CA GLY A 4 -31.64 -37.32 -38.98
C GLY A 4 -30.93 -38.03 -37.82
N TYR A 5 -30.05 -38.99 -38.06
CA TYR A 5 -29.40 -39.74 -36.96
C TYR A 5 -27.90 -39.49 -36.81
N LEU A 6 -27.22 -38.95 -37.83
CA LEU A 6 -25.78 -38.64 -37.75
C LEU A 6 -25.48 -37.23 -37.20
N ALA A 7 -26.46 -36.32 -37.23
CA ALA A 7 -26.30 -35.00 -36.59
C ALA A 7 -26.52 -35.06 -35.07
N ALA A 8 -27.36 -35.97 -34.57
CA ALA A 8 -27.64 -36.09 -33.13
C ALA A 8 -26.49 -36.72 -32.32
N LEU A 9 -25.68 -37.56 -32.97
CA LEU A 9 -24.50 -38.21 -32.34
C LEU A 9 -23.23 -37.33 -32.40
N LEU A 10 -23.16 -36.39 -33.35
CA LEU A 10 -22.07 -35.40 -33.42
C LEU A 10 -22.37 -34.11 -32.61
N LEU A 11 -23.64 -33.83 -32.30
CA LEU A 11 -24.02 -32.76 -31.36
C LEU A 11 -24.00 -33.19 -29.88
N SER A 12 -23.95 -34.49 -29.58
CA SER A 12 -23.80 -35.00 -28.19
C SER A 12 -22.34 -35.22 -27.78
N GLY A 13 -21.40 -35.26 -28.72
CA GLY A 13 -19.96 -35.31 -28.46
C GLY A 13 -19.28 -33.94 -28.28
N ALA A 14 -19.92 -32.85 -28.71
CA ALA A 14 -19.39 -31.49 -28.56
C ALA A 14 -19.78 -30.82 -27.24
N SER A 15 -20.72 -31.39 -26.47
CA SER A 15 -21.19 -30.87 -25.19
C SER A 15 -20.42 -31.38 -23.96
N PHE A 16 -19.51 -32.34 -24.13
CA PHE A 16 -18.65 -32.86 -23.06
C PHE A 16 -17.22 -32.33 -23.10
N ALA A 17 -16.86 -31.50 -24.09
CA ALA A 17 -15.51 -30.93 -24.24
C ALA A 17 -15.42 -29.43 -23.92
N LEU A 18 -16.49 -28.80 -23.44
CA LEU A 18 -16.51 -27.41 -22.94
C LEU A 18 -16.86 -27.32 -21.44
N ALA A 19 -16.94 -28.45 -20.73
CA ALA A 19 -16.93 -28.47 -19.27
C ALA A 19 -15.49 -28.62 -18.75
N CYS A 20 -14.56 -27.85 -19.32
CA CYS A 20 -13.25 -27.63 -18.71
C CYS A 20 -13.43 -26.53 -17.65
N SER A 21 -13.57 -26.95 -16.39
CA SER A 21 -13.06 -26.25 -15.21
C SER A 21 -12.99 -24.71 -15.25
N ASP A 22 -14.11 -24.02 -15.44
CA ASP A 22 -14.22 -22.61 -15.01
C ASP A 22 -14.53 -22.57 -13.50
N THR A 23 -13.65 -23.15 -12.70
CA THR A 23 -13.43 -22.65 -11.34
C THR A 23 -12.64 -21.35 -11.52
N THR A 24 -13.36 -20.27 -11.81
CA THR A 24 -12.78 -18.92 -11.80
C THR A 24 -12.14 -18.76 -10.42
N SER A 25 -10.81 -18.65 -10.38
CA SER A 25 -10.03 -18.56 -9.14
C SER A 25 -10.69 -17.55 -8.20
N THR A 26 -11.21 -18.04 -7.07
CA THR A 26 -11.90 -17.22 -6.07
C THR A 26 -10.95 -16.33 -5.27
N ALA A 27 -9.63 -16.42 -5.50
CA ALA A 27 -8.70 -15.43 -4.97
C ALA A 27 -7.39 -15.28 -5.77
N GLY A 28 -7.06 -14.02 -6.06
CA GLY A 28 -5.69 -13.51 -6.24
C GLY A 28 -5.36 -12.96 -7.63
N ALA A 29 -4.51 -11.96 -7.90
CA ALA A 29 -3.81 -10.86 -7.17
C ALA A 29 -3.46 -11.09 -5.68
N ALA A 30 -3.21 -10.14 -4.78
CA ALA A 30 -2.71 -10.46 -3.42
C ALA A 30 -3.80 -10.75 -2.37
N GLY A 31 -4.90 -11.39 -2.79
CA GLY A 31 -5.70 -12.24 -1.91
C GLY A 31 -5.31 -13.69 -2.19
N LEU A 32 -4.26 -14.16 -1.53
CA LEU A 32 -3.59 -15.43 -1.87
C LEU A 32 -4.54 -16.63 -1.69
N SER A 33 -4.79 -17.39 -2.77
CA SER A 33 -5.66 -18.59 -2.76
C SER A 33 -4.96 -19.79 -2.09
N GLY A 34 -5.67 -20.55 -1.25
CA GLY A 34 -5.14 -21.74 -0.57
C GLY A 34 -4.16 -21.44 0.58
N THR A 35 -4.36 -20.33 1.30
CA THR A 35 -3.40 -19.84 2.30
C THR A 35 -3.75 -20.13 3.76
N TYR A 36 -2.70 -20.07 4.59
CA TYR A 36 -2.78 -20.07 6.04
C TYR A 36 -3.64 -18.89 6.52
N ASP A 37 -4.79 -19.17 7.12
CA ASP A 37 -5.68 -18.16 7.69
C ASP A 37 -5.63 -18.21 9.22
N VAL A 38 -5.80 -17.05 9.87
CA VAL A 38 -5.78 -16.92 11.32
C VAL A 38 -6.95 -16.11 11.83
N VAL A 39 -7.60 -16.60 12.88
CA VAL A 39 -8.65 -15.86 13.59
C VAL A 39 -8.43 -15.93 15.10
N LEU A 40 -8.77 -14.85 15.79
CA LEU A 40 -8.68 -14.73 17.24
C LEU A 40 -10.07 -14.84 17.86
N SER A 41 -10.26 -15.76 18.81
CA SER A 41 -11.48 -15.86 19.59
C SER A 41 -11.13 -16.23 21.03
N ASN A 42 -11.66 -15.49 22.03
CA ASN A 42 -11.46 -15.80 23.46
C ASN A 42 -10.00 -16.07 23.89
N GLN A 43 -9.04 -15.24 23.44
CA GLN A 43 -7.60 -15.42 23.71
C GLN A 43 -7.02 -16.76 23.17
N LEU A 44 -7.66 -17.33 22.17
CA LEU A 44 -7.19 -18.47 21.38
C LEU A 44 -6.99 -18.03 19.93
N VAL A 45 -5.84 -18.35 19.36
CA VAL A 45 -5.56 -18.12 17.93
C VAL A 45 -5.76 -19.43 17.19
N PHE A 46 -6.76 -19.46 16.33
CA PHE A 46 -7.05 -20.58 15.44
C PHE A 46 -6.32 -20.38 14.13
N VAL A 47 -5.72 -21.45 13.64
CA VAL A 47 -4.83 -21.43 12.49
C VAL A 47 -5.20 -22.58 11.55
N THR A 48 -5.33 -22.30 10.25
CA THR A 48 -5.53 -23.36 9.26
C THR A 48 -4.24 -24.11 8.94
N SER A 49 -4.32 -25.22 8.22
CA SER A 49 -3.17 -25.94 7.68
C SER A 49 -3.28 -26.10 6.17
N GLN A 50 -2.16 -25.95 5.43
CA GLN A 50 -2.15 -26.15 3.98
C GLN A 50 -2.24 -27.63 3.57
N ASP A 51 -1.62 -28.49 4.37
CA ASP A 51 -1.41 -29.90 4.02
C ASP A 51 -2.22 -30.86 4.88
N ARG A 52 -2.95 -30.36 5.89
CA ARG A 52 -3.69 -31.18 6.85
C ARG A 52 -5.15 -30.76 6.98
N ASP A 53 -5.97 -31.72 7.36
CA ASP A 53 -7.41 -31.58 7.52
C ASP A 53 -7.75 -31.18 8.96
N GLU A 54 -7.03 -30.17 9.48
CA GLU A 54 -7.01 -29.82 10.90
C GLU A 54 -6.94 -28.30 11.13
N LEU A 55 -7.43 -27.84 12.29
CA LEU A 55 -7.16 -26.51 12.85
C LEU A 55 -6.27 -26.64 14.07
N ARG A 56 -5.22 -25.83 14.15
CA ARG A 56 -4.38 -25.73 15.35
C ARG A 56 -4.81 -24.52 16.18
N VAL A 57 -4.72 -24.66 17.50
CA VAL A 57 -5.19 -23.64 18.44
C VAL A 57 -4.08 -23.25 19.40
N LEU A 58 -3.58 -22.03 19.28
CA LEU A 58 -2.57 -21.47 20.16
C LEU A 58 -3.25 -20.80 21.36
N ASP A 59 -2.93 -21.25 22.58
CA ASP A 59 -3.42 -20.62 23.81
C ASP A 59 -2.56 -19.42 24.17
N LEU A 60 -3.14 -18.22 24.15
CA LEU A 60 -2.40 -17.02 24.49
C LEU A 60 -2.18 -16.88 26.00
N THR A 61 -2.99 -17.55 26.81
CA THR A 61 -2.95 -17.46 28.29
C THR A 61 -1.99 -18.45 28.94
N ARG A 62 -1.42 -19.39 28.18
CA ARG A 62 -0.42 -20.34 28.70
C ARG A 62 0.98 -19.73 28.68
N SER A 63 1.80 -20.12 29.65
CA SER A 63 3.23 -19.78 29.70
C SER A 63 4.06 -21.06 29.94
N PRO A 64 4.86 -21.51 28.95
CA PRO A 64 5.02 -20.92 27.61
C PRO A 64 3.75 -21.08 26.76
N ARG A 65 3.49 -20.11 25.88
CA ARG A 65 2.45 -20.24 24.84
C ARG A 65 2.76 -21.45 23.96
N GLU A 66 1.75 -22.28 23.72
CA GLU A 66 1.86 -23.54 23.00
C GLU A 66 0.51 -23.90 22.36
N PHE A 67 0.55 -24.76 21.35
CA PHE A 67 -0.68 -25.31 20.78
C PHE A 67 -1.37 -26.23 21.78
N ILE A 68 -2.69 -26.09 21.93
CA ILE A 68 -3.49 -26.90 22.85
C ILE A 68 -3.77 -28.27 22.21
N PRO A 69 -3.68 -29.36 22.99
CA PRO A 69 -4.22 -30.64 22.56
C PRO A 69 -5.73 -30.59 22.38
N ALA A 70 -6.20 -30.79 21.15
CA ALA A 70 -7.60 -30.99 20.88
C ALA A 70 -8.05 -32.40 21.34
N PRO A 71 -9.36 -32.67 21.51
CA PRO A 71 -9.87 -33.95 22.03
C PRO A 71 -9.59 -35.20 21.18
N ASN A 72 -8.80 -35.11 20.11
CA ASN A 72 -8.47 -36.24 19.23
C ASN A 72 -7.27 -37.05 19.77
N PRO A 73 -7.44 -38.33 20.14
CA PRO A 73 -6.35 -39.17 20.66
C PRO A 73 -5.32 -39.62 19.60
N LEU A 74 -5.58 -39.43 18.30
CA LEU A 74 -4.68 -39.84 17.21
C LEU A 74 -3.81 -38.70 16.68
N GLU A 75 -4.25 -37.45 16.80
CA GLU A 75 -3.52 -36.24 16.39
C GLU A 75 -3.56 -35.24 17.55
N PRO A 76 -2.57 -35.31 18.46
CA PRO A 76 -2.72 -34.79 19.81
C PRO A 76 -2.73 -33.26 19.92
N LEU A 77 -2.70 -32.47 18.84
CA LEU A 77 -2.55 -31.01 18.87
C LEU A 77 -3.50 -30.24 17.93
N ALA A 78 -4.51 -30.88 17.33
CA ALA A 78 -5.34 -30.21 16.33
C ALA A 78 -6.79 -30.72 16.27
N ILE A 79 -7.70 -29.81 15.93
CA ILE A 79 -9.13 -30.08 15.75
C ILE A 79 -9.35 -30.60 14.33
N PRO A 80 -9.81 -31.84 14.12
CA PRO A 80 -10.14 -32.32 12.79
C PRO A 80 -11.30 -31.52 12.20
N VAL A 81 -11.16 -31.10 10.93
CA VAL A 81 -12.18 -30.34 10.20
C VAL A 81 -12.31 -30.88 8.77
N ILE A 82 -12.96 -30.13 7.88
CA ILE A 82 -12.93 -30.37 6.43
C ILE A 82 -11.50 -30.44 5.89
N ALA A 83 -11.36 -31.05 4.72
CA ALA A 83 -10.06 -31.22 4.10
C ALA A 83 -9.44 -29.88 3.69
N ARG A 84 -8.17 -29.67 4.07
CA ARG A 84 -7.33 -28.50 3.75
C ARG A 84 -8.09 -27.17 3.90
N PRO A 85 -8.47 -26.78 5.13
CA PRO A 85 -9.13 -25.50 5.36
C PRO A 85 -8.18 -24.36 4.97
N ASP A 86 -8.69 -23.32 4.29
CA ASP A 86 -7.87 -22.20 3.81
C ASP A 86 -8.47 -20.83 4.13
N SER A 87 -9.64 -20.82 4.77
CA SER A 87 -10.28 -19.59 5.20
C SER A 87 -11.04 -19.85 6.49
N LEU A 88 -10.97 -18.89 7.40
CA LEU A 88 -11.62 -18.88 8.70
C LEU A 88 -12.48 -17.64 8.85
N THR A 89 -13.60 -17.81 9.55
CA THR A 89 -14.32 -16.69 10.15
C THR A 89 -14.75 -17.09 11.55
N ARG A 90 -15.15 -16.09 12.34
CA ARG A 90 -15.59 -16.30 13.72
C ARG A 90 -16.91 -15.59 13.93
N ASP A 91 -17.61 -15.98 14.97
CA ASP A 91 -18.70 -15.18 15.50
C ASP A 91 -18.16 -13.84 16.02
N VAL A 92 -18.53 -12.74 15.36
CA VAL A 92 -18.21 -11.37 15.78
C VAL A 92 -19.41 -10.77 16.52
N GLY A 93 -19.25 -10.45 17.80
CA GLY A 93 -20.24 -9.75 18.60
C GLY A 93 -19.75 -8.38 19.05
N TYR A 94 -20.67 -7.53 19.49
CA TYR A 94 -20.34 -6.27 20.14
C TYR A 94 -21.13 -6.13 21.45
N ASP A 95 -20.44 -5.80 22.54
CA ASP A 95 -21.12 -5.51 23.80
C ASP A 95 -21.87 -4.16 23.77
N ALA A 96 -22.56 -3.82 24.86
CA ALA A 96 -23.32 -2.56 24.98
C ALA A 96 -22.43 -1.30 24.83
N THR A 97 -21.12 -1.42 25.05
CA THR A 97 -20.15 -0.35 24.88
C THR A 97 -19.51 -0.33 23.49
N GLY A 98 -19.74 -1.37 22.68
CA GLY A 98 -19.21 -1.54 21.33
C GLY A 98 -17.90 -2.30 21.24
N ASN A 99 -17.43 -2.92 22.33
CA ASN A 99 -16.22 -3.75 22.28
C ASN A 99 -16.50 -5.07 21.59
N ASP A 100 -15.50 -5.58 20.89
CA ASP A 100 -15.53 -6.88 20.23
C ASP A 100 -15.65 -8.02 21.26
N VAL A 101 -16.73 -8.80 21.14
CA VAL A 101 -16.99 -10.00 21.93
C VAL A 101 -16.96 -11.20 21.01
N SER A 102 -16.22 -12.23 21.40
CA SER A 102 -16.17 -13.48 20.64
C SER A 102 -17.41 -14.32 20.92
N GLY A 103 -18.04 -14.85 19.87
CA GLY A 103 -19.11 -15.82 20.03
C GLY A 103 -18.62 -17.27 20.13
N PRO A 104 -19.56 -18.23 20.23
CA PRO A 104 -19.28 -19.63 20.50
C PRO A 104 -18.64 -20.41 19.34
N TYR A 105 -18.57 -19.85 18.13
CA TYR A 105 -18.11 -20.61 16.96
C TYR A 105 -16.96 -19.96 16.17
N ILE A 106 -16.14 -20.85 15.62
CA ILE A 106 -15.23 -20.63 14.49
C ILE A 106 -15.75 -21.45 13.31
N TYR A 107 -15.63 -20.91 12.10
CA TYR A 107 -16.06 -21.57 10.88
C TYR A 107 -14.87 -21.73 9.95
N ALA A 108 -14.72 -22.93 9.39
CA ALA A 108 -13.68 -23.23 8.41
C ALA A 108 -14.29 -23.67 7.08
N ARG A 109 -13.76 -23.12 5.99
CA ARG A 109 -14.03 -23.58 4.61
C ARG A 109 -12.71 -23.89 3.91
N SER A 110 -12.81 -24.68 2.84
CA SER A 110 -11.74 -24.87 1.87
C SER A 110 -12.11 -24.19 0.55
N SER A 111 -11.13 -23.68 -0.18
CA SER A 111 -11.33 -23.20 -1.55
C SER A 111 -11.80 -24.35 -2.43
N GLY A 112 -12.83 -24.09 -3.24
CA GLY A 112 -13.50 -25.15 -4.01
C GLY A 112 -14.48 -26.00 -3.18
N GLY A 113 -14.54 -25.82 -1.86
CA GLY A 113 -15.34 -26.61 -0.94
C GLY A 113 -16.84 -26.32 -0.99
N ARG A 114 -17.63 -27.32 -0.59
CA ARG A 114 -19.11 -27.25 -0.49
C ARG A 114 -19.62 -27.39 0.94
N ASP A 115 -18.70 -27.58 1.88
CA ASP A 115 -18.97 -27.83 3.28
C ASP A 115 -18.31 -26.74 4.14
N ILE A 116 -18.95 -26.41 5.26
CA ILE A 116 -18.40 -25.54 6.30
C ILE A 116 -18.30 -26.35 7.60
N SER A 117 -17.10 -26.47 8.15
CA SER A 117 -16.93 -27.00 9.52
C SER A 117 -17.28 -25.93 10.52
N VAL A 118 -18.17 -26.26 11.47
CA VAL A 118 -18.51 -25.40 12.60
C VAL A 118 -17.79 -25.95 13.83
N VAL A 119 -16.89 -25.15 14.39
CA VAL A 119 -15.99 -25.53 15.48
C VAL A 119 -16.35 -24.72 16.71
N ALA A 120 -16.53 -25.37 17.85
CA ALA A 120 -16.73 -24.66 19.11
C ALA A 120 -15.45 -23.92 19.53
N SER A 121 -15.59 -22.66 19.96
CA SER A 121 -14.50 -21.74 20.24
C SER A 121 -14.07 -21.72 21.73
N ASP A 122 -14.79 -22.45 22.59
CA ASP A 122 -14.48 -22.54 24.02
C ASP A 122 -13.28 -23.48 24.25
N ARG A 123 -12.32 -23.05 25.08
CA ARG A 123 -11.17 -23.86 25.53
C ARG A 123 -11.58 -25.21 26.10
N ALA A 124 -12.72 -25.29 26.79
CA ALA A 124 -13.22 -26.55 27.34
C ALA A 124 -13.78 -27.50 26.25
N ARG A 125 -14.11 -26.97 25.08
CA ARG A 125 -14.77 -27.69 24.00
C ARG A 125 -14.25 -27.23 22.64
N LEU A 126 -13.06 -27.74 22.29
CA LEU A 126 -12.40 -27.49 21.02
C LEU A 126 -12.65 -28.65 20.05
N ASN A 127 -13.86 -28.76 19.51
CA ASN A 127 -14.23 -29.80 18.54
C ASN A 127 -15.16 -29.28 17.44
N GLU A 128 -15.16 -29.96 16.29
CA GLU A 128 -16.18 -29.77 15.25
C GLU A 128 -17.53 -30.23 15.81
N VAL A 129 -18.48 -29.28 15.96
CA VAL A 129 -19.83 -29.57 16.47
C VAL A 129 -20.77 -30.01 15.35
N THR A 130 -20.56 -29.53 14.14
CA THR A 130 -21.30 -29.94 12.95
C THR A 130 -20.55 -29.60 11.67
N ARG A 131 -21.00 -30.18 10.57
CA ARG A 131 -20.59 -29.85 9.22
C ARG A 131 -21.80 -29.47 8.39
N LEU A 132 -21.81 -28.23 7.88
CA LEU A 132 -22.89 -27.72 7.05
C LEU A 132 -22.62 -28.06 5.59
N ALA A 133 -23.36 -29.02 5.05
CA ALA A 133 -23.29 -29.37 3.63
C ALA A 133 -24.21 -28.44 2.83
N THR A 134 -23.63 -27.51 2.08
CA THR A 134 -24.40 -26.52 1.31
C THR A 134 -24.79 -27.03 -0.08
N GLY A 135 -24.15 -28.11 -0.54
CA GLY A 135 -24.36 -28.73 -1.85
C GLY A 135 -23.81 -27.93 -3.04
N GLN A 136 -23.40 -26.68 -2.82
CA GLN A 136 -22.89 -25.74 -3.83
C GLN A 136 -21.54 -25.19 -3.41
N LEU A 137 -20.80 -24.58 -4.33
CA LEU A 137 -19.49 -24.00 -4.04
C LEU A 137 -19.63 -22.76 -3.12
N ILE A 138 -18.93 -22.75 -1.99
CA ILE A 138 -18.90 -21.61 -1.06
C ILE A 138 -17.77 -20.66 -1.45
N THR A 139 -18.07 -19.37 -1.54
CA THR A 139 -17.13 -18.36 -2.05
C THR A 139 -16.64 -17.41 -0.96
N ALA A 140 -17.51 -17.05 -0.01
CA ALA A 140 -17.18 -16.25 1.14
C ALA A 140 -18.15 -16.52 2.30
N PHE A 141 -17.77 -16.16 3.52
CA PHE A 141 -18.63 -16.26 4.70
C PHE A 141 -18.36 -15.12 5.69
N ALA A 142 -19.30 -14.90 6.60
CA ALA A 142 -19.14 -14.05 7.78
C ALA A 142 -20.18 -14.49 8.81
N ALA A 143 -19.89 -14.29 10.09
CA ALA A 143 -20.82 -14.62 11.16
C ALA A 143 -20.86 -13.53 12.22
N HIS A 144 -22.02 -13.37 12.86
CA HIS A 144 -22.12 -12.59 14.07
C HIS A 144 -22.52 -13.47 15.25
N ALA A 145 -22.01 -13.10 16.42
CA ALA A 145 -22.35 -13.73 17.69
C ALA A 145 -23.83 -13.51 18.04
N PRO A 146 -24.39 -14.27 19.00
CA PRO A 146 -25.75 -14.06 19.49
C PRO A 146 -26.02 -12.60 19.87
N ALA A 147 -27.06 -12.01 19.29
CA ALA A 147 -27.41 -10.59 19.53
C ALA A 147 -27.98 -10.32 20.94
N ALA A 148 -28.36 -11.39 21.65
CA ALA A 148 -28.81 -11.37 23.03
C ALA A 148 -28.57 -12.76 23.66
N GLU A 149 -28.61 -12.83 24.99
CA GLU A 149 -28.54 -14.11 25.70
C GLU A 149 -29.65 -15.06 25.23
N GLY A 150 -29.28 -16.28 24.87
CA GLY A 150 -30.20 -17.29 24.33
C GLY A 150 -30.57 -17.12 22.84
N ALA A 151 -30.11 -16.06 22.16
CA ALA A 151 -30.25 -15.94 20.71
C ALA A 151 -29.26 -16.89 19.99
N PRO A 152 -29.58 -17.31 18.74
CA PRO A 152 -28.64 -18.11 17.95
C PRO A 152 -27.47 -17.26 17.43
N SER A 153 -26.32 -17.91 17.17
CA SER A 153 -25.31 -17.36 16.26
C SER A 153 -25.86 -17.39 14.84
N VAL A 154 -25.44 -16.46 14.00
CA VAL A 154 -25.92 -16.41 12.60
C VAL A 154 -24.72 -16.43 11.66
N LEU A 155 -24.67 -17.46 10.82
CA LEU A 155 -23.70 -17.62 9.76
C LEU A 155 -24.29 -17.17 8.43
N TYR A 156 -23.59 -16.27 7.75
CA TYR A 156 -23.83 -15.90 6.37
C TYR A 156 -22.78 -16.55 5.49
N TYR A 157 -23.21 -17.13 4.37
CA TYR A 157 -22.30 -17.72 3.38
C TYR A 157 -22.81 -17.49 1.96
N ALA A 158 -21.89 -17.14 1.06
CA ALA A 158 -22.17 -16.96 -0.35
C ALA A 158 -21.93 -18.25 -1.12
N LEU A 159 -22.86 -18.57 -2.00
CA LEU A 159 -22.81 -19.70 -2.91
C LEU A 159 -22.62 -19.20 -4.35
N GLN A 160 -21.69 -19.83 -5.09
CA GLN A 160 -21.47 -19.52 -6.52
C GLN A 160 -22.72 -19.78 -7.35
N THR A 161 -23.44 -20.84 -7.00
CA THR A 161 -24.64 -21.33 -7.66
C THR A 161 -25.76 -21.41 -6.64
N ARG A 162 -26.93 -20.91 -7.00
CA ARG A 162 -28.10 -20.93 -6.13
C ARG A 162 -28.64 -22.37 -5.93
N PRO A 163 -29.09 -22.72 -4.71
CA PRO A 163 -29.85 -23.93 -4.47
C PRO A 163 -31.32 -23.75 -4.93
N GLU A 164 -32.03 -24.85 -5.21
CA GLU A 164 -33.43 -24.85 -5.65
C GLU A 164 -34.35 -24.05 -4.71
N ALA A 165 -34.10 -24.13 -3.39
CA ALA A 165 -34.85 -23.41 -2.37
C ALA A 165 -34.79 -21.88 -2.52
N ALA A 166 -33.79 -21.33 -3.21
CA ALA A 166 -33.61 -19.90 -3.42
C ALA A 166 -34.24 -19.37 -4.73
N GLU A 167 -34.77 -20.24 -5.60
CA GLU A 167 -35.31 -19.84 -6.91
C GLU A 167 -36.53 -18.92 -6.81
N GLN A 168 -37.35 -19.10 -5.78
CA GLN A 168 -38.55 -18.27 -5.57
C GLN A 168 -38.21 -16.81 -5.26
N LEU A 169 -37.07 -16.56 -4.59
CA LEU A 169 -36.64 -15.22 -4.21
C LEU A 169 -35.79 -14.54 -5.30
N CYS A 170 -34.86 -15.29 -5.89
CA CYS A 170 -33.86 -14.74 -6.81
C CYS A 170 -34.31 -14.72 -8.29
N GLY A 171 -35.50 -15.20 -8.61
CA GLY A 171 -36.04 -15.24 -9.98
C GLY A 171 -35.33 -16.27 -10.88
N PRO A 172 -35.66 -16.37 -12.17
CA PRO A 172 -35.24 -17.49 -13.03
C PRO A 172 -33.80 -17.41 -13.58
N PHE A 173 -33.11 -16.26 -13.50
CA PHE A 173 -31.79 -16.08 -14.10
C PHE A 173 -30.64 -16.41 -13.13
N GLY A 174 -29.76 -17.34 -13.52
CA GLY A 174 -28.80 -18.04 -12.65
C GLY A 174 -27.59 -17.24 -12.16
N GLY A 175 -27.79 -16.43 -11.12
CA GLY A 175 -26.71 -15.93 -10.25
C GLY A 175 -26.50 -16.80 -9.00
N GLY A 176 -25.43 -16.50 -8.26
CA GLY A 176 -25.21 -17.03 -6.92
C GLY A 176 -26.11 -16.37 -5.86
N VAL A 177 -25.97 -16.76 -4.60
CA VAL A 177 -26.83 -16.27 -3.50
C VAL A 177 -26.08 -16.22 -2.18
N VAL A 178 -26.41 -15.26 -1.33
CA VAL A 178 -26.00 -15.24 0.08
C VAL A 178 -27.11 -15.88 0.90
N MET A 179 -26.74 -16.90 1.66
CA MET A 179 -27.61 -17.64 2.56
C MET A 179 -27.35 -17.24 4.02
N ARG A 180 -28.38 -17.36 4.86
CA ARG A 180 -28.35 -17.14 6.30
C ARG A 180 -28.71 -18.44 7.00
N GLN A 181 -27.85 -18.90 7.90
CA GLN A 181 -28.05 -20.09 8.74
C GLN A 181 -27.99 -19.69 10.22
N GLU A 182 -29.04 -19.99 10.96
CA GLU A 182 -29.04 -19.83 12.41
C GLU A 182 -28.46 -21.09 13.06
N LEU A 183 -27.65 -20.89 14.09
CA LEU A 183 -26.95 -21.94 14.81
C LEU A 183 -27.24 -21.79 16.31
N PRO A 184 -27.78 -22.84 16.97
CA PRO A 184 -28.01 -22.81 18.41
C PRO A 184 -26.68 -22.76 19.17
N GLY A 185 -26.71 -22.58 20.49
CA GLY A 185 -25.51 -22.67 21.33
C GLY A 185 -24.87 -24.09 21.30
N PRO A 186 -23.57 -24.23 21.61
CA PRO A 186 -22.85 -25.50 21.43
C PRO A 186 -23.46 -26.68 22.17
N GLU A 187 -24.04 -26.44 23.34
CA GLU A 187 -24.66 -27.47 24.21
C GLU A 187 -25.95 -28.06 23.63
N GLY A 188 -26.64 -27.34 22.75
CA GLY A 188 -27.91 -27.73 22.14
C GLY A 188 -27.80 -28.22 20.70
N PHE A 189 -26.59 -28.60 20.25
CA PHE A 189 -26.35 -28.91 18.85
C PHE A 189 -26.83 -30.31 18.48
N ASP A 190 -28.00 -30.39 17.83
CA ASP A 190 -28.45 -31.55 17.07
C ASP A 190 -28.54 -31.17 15.59
N ALA A 191 -27.62 -31.68 14.76
CA ALA A 191 -27.51 -31.34 13.36
C ALA A 191 -28.79 -31.65 12.55
N ALA A 192 -29.60 -32.64 12.99
CA ALA A 192 -30.85 -32.99 12.34
C ALA A 192 -31.99 -31.97 12.60
N ALA A 193 -31.81 -31.08 13.58
CA ALA A 193 -32.81 -30.11 14.03
C ALA A 193 -32.50 -28.66 13.62
N LEU A 194 -31.46 -28.41 12.81
CA LEU A 194 -31.12 -27.06 12.35
C LEU A 194 -32.24 -26.46 11.49
N THR A 195 -32.51 -25.18 11.70
CA THR A 195 -33.44 -24.43 10.85
C THR A 195 -32.91 -24.40 9.41
N PRO A 196 -33.76 -24.51 8.38
CA PRO A 196 -33.31 -24.41 7.00
C PRO A 196 -32.65 -23.06 6.72
N ALA A 197 -31.54 -23.07 5.99
CA ALA A 197 -30.90 -21.84 5.54
C ALA A 197 -31.82 -21.01 4.64
N LEU A 198 -31.84 -19.69 4.85
CA LEU A 198 -32.70 -18.75 4.13
C LEU A 198 -31.87 -17.88 3.17
N PRO A 199 -32.31 -17.66 1.92
CA PRO A 199 -31.66 -16.72 1.02
C PRO A 199 -31.91 -15.28 1.47
N VAL A 200 -30.85 -14.46 1.57
CA VAL A 200 -30.94 -13.06 2.01
C VAL A 200 -30.51 -12.04 0.96
N PHE A 201 -29.67 -12.42 0.00
CA PHE A 201 -29.22 -11.54 -1.08
C PHE A 201 -28.90 -12.33 -2.35
N CYS A 202 -29.48 -11.90 -3.47
CA CYS A 202 -29.28 -12.54 -4.77
C CYS A 202 -28.17 -11.85 -5.57
N LEU A 203 -27.21 -12.61 -6.09
CA LEU A 203 -26.13 -12.09 -6.92
C LEU A 203 -26.56 -11.97 -8.38
N LYS A 204 -25.95 -11.06 -9.15
CA LYS A 204 -26.19 -10.99 -10.59
C LYS A 204 -25.53 -12.20 -11.27
N PRO A 205 -25.95 -12.58 -12.50
CA PRO A 205 -25.29 -13.65 -13.23
C PRO A 205 -23.78 -13.42 -13.32
N ALA A 206 -23.00 -14.47 -13.06
CA ALA A 206 -21.54 -14.46 -13.09
C ALA A 206 -20.84 -13.59 -12.02
N ASP A 207 -21.56 -13.12 -11.00
CA ASP A 207 -20.96 -12.52 -9.81
C ASP A 207 -20.49 -13.59 -8.81
N THR A 208 -19.39 -13.28 -8.13
CA THR A 208 -18.78 -14.08 -7.07
C THR A 208 -18.47 -13.17 -5.89
N VAL A 209 -18.86 -13.56 -4.67
CA VAL A 209 -18.49 -12.81 -3.47
C VAL A 209 -17.08 -13.20 -3.06
N MET A 210 -16.19 -12.23 -3.01
CA MET A 210 -14.77 -12.38 -2.64
C MET A 210 -14.57 -12.35 -1.13
N SER A 211 -15.28 -11.45 -0.45
CA SER A 211 -15.20 -11.24 0.99
C SER A 211 -16.49 -10.60 1.47
N MET A 212 -16.88 -10.90 2.70
CA MET A 212 -18.05 -10.30 3.35
C MET A 212 -17.77 -10.06 4.83
N ILE A 213 -18.47 -9.08 5.40
CA ILE A 213 -18.45 -8.80 6.84
C ILE A 213 -19.84 -8.42 7.31
N THR A 214 -20.19 -8.83 8.53
CA THR A 214 -21.40 -8.39 9.23
C THR A 214 -21.16 -7.03 9.89
N LEU A 215 -22.07 -6.08 9.72
CA LEU A 215 -22.12 -4.89 10.57
C LEU A 215 -22.69 -5.27 11.94
N PRO A 216 -22.49 -4.44 13.00
CA PRO A 216 -22.95 -4.77 14.35
C PRO A 216 -24.44 -5.16 14.41
N ALA A 217 -24.71 -6.44 14.75
CA ALA A 217 -26.05 -6.98 14.89
C ALA A 217 -26.68 -6.56 16.23
N ARG A 218 -28.01 -6.37 16.26
CA ARG A 218 -28.77 -6.11 17.49
C ARG A 218 -30.12 -6.79 17.45
N ALA A 219 -30.66 -7.12 18.63
CA ALA A 219 -31.99 -7.70 18.74
C ALA A 219 -33.05 -6.81 18.08
N ASN A 220 -33.94 -7.42 17.30
CA ASN A 220 -35.06 -6.77 16.59
C ASN A 220 -34.66 -5.73 15.52
N VAL A 221 -33.40 -5.72 15.06
CA VAL A 221 -32.95 -4.92 13.93
C VAL A 221 -32.52 -5.87 12.82
N THR A 222 -32.88 -5.56 11.57
CA THR A 222 -32.45 -6.36 10.43
C THR A 222 -30.94 -6.26 10.24
N ASP A 223 -30.27 -7.41 10.15
CA ASP A 223 -28.82 -7.46 9.95
C ASP A 223 -28.42 -6.82 8.61
N SER A 224 -27.22 -6.26 8.57
CA SER A 224 -26.63 -5.67 7.36
C SER A 224 -25.26 -6.26 7.09
N LEU A 225 -24.99 -6.52 5.82
CA LEU A 225 -23.75 -7.10 5.32
C LEU A 225 -23.07 -6.13 4.37
N VAL A 226 -21.74 -6.15 4.35
CA VAL A 226 -20.97 -5.53 3.28
C VAL A 226 -20.28 -6.62 2.47
N LEU A 227 -20.47 -6.60 1.16
CA LEU A 227 -20.03 -7.63 0.23
C LEU A 227 -19.08 -7.03 -0.81
N ALA A 228 -17.88 -7.60 -0.93
CA ALA A 228 -16.98 -7.37 -2.06
C ALA A 228 -17.28 -8.40 -3.15
N ILE A 229 -17.71 -7.95 -4.32
CA ILE A 229 -18.20 -8.81 -5.41
C ILE A 229 -17.33 -8.62 -6.64
N ARG A 230 -16.87 -9.71 -7.24
CA ARG A 230 -16.18 -9.73 -8.53
C ARG A 230 -17.00 -10.49 -9.56
N ASN A 231 -17.13 -9.91 -10.75
CA ASN A 231 -17.75 -10.55 -11.90
C ASN A 231 -16.70 -11.29 -12.75
N VAL A 232 -17.08 -12.36 -13.45
CA VAL A 232 -16.17 -13.11 -14.36
C VAL A 232 -15.53 -12.23 -15.44
N SER A 233 -16.14 -11.10 -15.79
CA SER A 233 -15.57 -10.11 -16.72
C SER A 233 -14.37 -9.33 -16.14
N GLY A 234 -14.02 -9.55 -14.88
CA GLY A 234 -12.94 -8.85 -14.17
C GLY A 234 -13.37 -7.52 -13.53
N THR A 235 -14.66 -7.19 -13.53
CA THR A 235 -15.18 -6.00 -12.84
C THR A 235 -15.46 -6.32 -11.36
N SER A 236 -15.04 -5.46 -10.44
CA SER A 236 -15.35 -5.57 -9.01
C SER A 236 -16.19 -4.41 -8.53
N ARG A 237 -17.07 -4.68 -7.56
CA ARG A 237 -17.87 -3.68 -6.87
C ARG A 237 -18.07 -4.04 -5.41
N LEU A 238 -18.22 -3.01 -4.60
CA LEU A 238 -18.55 -3.14 -3.19
C LEU A 238 -20.01 -2.73 -2.97
N VAL A 239 -20.75 -3.55 -2.21
CA VAL A 239 -22.19 -3.32 -1.97
C VAL A 239 -22.54 -3.52 -0.51
N ARG A 240 -23.52 -2.77 -0.01
CA ARG A 240 -24.21 -3.09 1.24
C ARG A 240 -25.49 -3.86 0.92
N ALA A 241 -25.69 -4.98 1.60
CA ALA A 241 -26.90 -5.79 1.52
C ALA A 241 -27.63 -5.77 2.86
N VAL A 242 -28.96 -5.67 2.83
CA VAL A 242 -29.82 -5.81 4.01
C VAL A 242 -30.33 -7.24 4.05
N ALA A 243 -30.23 -7.90 5.21
CA ALA A 243 -30.56 -9.32 5.39
C ALA A 243 -32.04 -9.56 5.70
N ASP A 244 -32.95 -8.84 5.04
CA ASP A 244 -34.41 -9.02 5.14
C ASP A 244 -35.00 -9.87 3.99
N GLY A 245 -34.16 -10.37 3.07
CA GLY A 245 -34.61 -11.09 1.88
C GLY A 245 -35.12 -10.18 0.76
N ALA A 246 -35.13 -8.85 0.91
CA ALA A 246 -35.59 -7.95 -0.15
C ALA A 246 -34.54 -7.70 -1.25
N SER A 247 -33.32 -8.25 -1.11
CA SER A 247 -32.20 -8.08 -2.06
C SER A 247 -31.89 -6.61 -2.38
N VAL A 248 -31.85 -5.75 -1.36
CA VAL A 248 -31.51 -4.33 -1.54
C VAL A 248 -29.99 -4.18 -1.66
N GLU A 249 -29.51 -3.77 -2.84
CA GLU A 249 -28.10 -3.43 -3.12
C GLU A 249 -27.91 -1.91 -2.99
N ILE A 250 -27.10 -1.47 -2.02
CA ILE A 250 -26.61 -0.09 -1.94
C ILE A 250 -25.17 -0.08 -2.46
N PRO A 251 -24.91 0.42 -3.68
CA PRO A 251 -23.56 0.40 -4.24
C PRO A 251 -22.68 1.44 -3.54
N TYR A 252 -21.49 1.03 -3.13
CA TYR A 252 -20.46 1.97 -2.69
C TYR A 252 -19.75 2.55 -3.91
N LYS A 253 -19.70 3.87 -3.96
CA LYS A 253 -19.09 4.61 -5.04
C LYS A 253 -17.98 5.52 -4.51
N ARG A 254 -16.94 5.70 -5.30
CA ARG A 254 -15.92 6.73 -5.07
C ARG A 254 -15.84 7.65 -6.29
N PRO A 255 -15.47 8.92 -6.11
CA PRO A 255 -15.05 9.74 -7.25
C PRO A 255 -13.91 9.04 -8.02
N ARG A 256 -13.94 9.09 -9.35
CA ARG A 256 -12.85 8.55 -10.16
C ARG A 256 -11.53 9.20 -9.74
N PRO A 257 -10.49 8.42 -9.40
CA PRO A 257 -9.15 8.96 -9.21
C PRO A 257 -8.71 9.67 -10.48
N ALA A 258 -8.56 10.99 -10.42
CA ALA A 258 -8.00 11.78 -11.51
C ALA A 258 -6.64 12.29 -11.02
N PRO A 259 -5.54 11.91 -11.69
CA PRO A 259 -4.24 12.49 -11.38
C PRO A 259 -4.36 14.02 -11.47
N TYR A 260 -3.94 14.71 -10.41
CA TYR A 260 -3.78 16.17 -10.42
C TYR A 260 -5.07 16.99 -10.58
N VAL A 261 -6.26 16.40 -10.42
CA VAL A 261 -7.56 17.11 -10.49
C VAL A 261 -8.44 16.71 -9.31
N VAL A 262 -9.20 17.67 -8.79
CA VAL A 262 -10.22 17.43 -7.76
C VAL A 262 -11.32 16.56 -8.36
N PRO A 263 -11.52 15.33 -7.88
CA PRO A 263 -12.59 14.49 -8.40
C PRO A 263 -13.95 15.15 -8.11
N THR A 264 -14.78 15.34 -9.13
CA THR A 264 -16.13 15.87 -8.97
C THR A 264 -17.15 14.73 -8.80
N TYR A 265 -18.23 14.99 -8.07
CA TYR A 265 -19.35 14.04 -7.86
C TYR A 265 -20.06 13.59 -9.14
N THR A 266 -19.74 14.20 -10.28
CA THR A 266 -20.35 13.88 -11.58
C THR A 266 -19.78 12.61 -12.20
N ASP A 267 -18.63 12.11 -11.75
CA ASP A 267 -17.97 10.90 -12.29
C ASP A 267 -17.62 9.91 -11.16
N LEU A 268 -18.66 9.28 -10.61
CA LEU A 268 -18.56 8.24 -9.59
C LEU A 268 -18.33 6.86 -10.22
N VAL A 269 -17.34 6.13 -9.71
CA VAL A 269 -17.02 4.75 -10.11
C VAL A 269 -17.29 3.77 -8.98
N ASP A 270 -17.55 2.51 -9.34
CA ASP A 270 -17.57 1.42 -8.36
C ASP A 270 -16.22 1.31 -7.64
N ILE A 271 -16.28 0.97 -6.36
CA ILE A 271 -15.07 0.67 -5.58
C ILE A 271 -14.71 -0.79 -5.84
N PRO A 272 -13.56 -1.06 -6.48
CA PRO A 272 -13.08 -2.41 -6.65
C PRO A 272 -12.48 -2.87 -5.33
N ALA A 273 -13.11 -3.84 -4.68
CA ALA A 273 -12.67 -4.36 -3.40
C ALA A 273 -12.59 -5.89 -3.45
N ARG A 274 -11.66 -6.47 -2.70
CA ARG A 274 -11.53 -7.93 -2.55
C ARG A 274 -11.55 -8.42 -1.11
N LEU A 275 -11.22 -7.56 -0.14
CA LEU A 275 -11.31 -7.88 1.28
C LEU A 275 -11.98 -6.73 2.02
N VAL A 276 -12.88 -7.06 2.94
CA VAL A 276 -13.61 -6.10 3.77
C VAL A 276 -13.31 -6.37 5.24
N ALA A 277 -13.15 -5.32 6.03
CA ALA A 277 -12.94 -5.38 7.47
C ALA A 277 -13.68 -4.22 8.17
N THR A 278 -13.99 -4.40 9.44
CA THR A 278 -14.57 -3.35 10.27
C THR A 278 -13.97 -3.38 11.68
N HIS A 279 -14.39 -2.46 12.55
CA HIS A 279 -13.75 -2.21 13.83
C HIS A 279 -14.76 -2.20 15.00
N PRO A 280 -14.31 -2.54 16.23
CA PRO A 280 -15.06 -2.25 17.44
C PRO A 280 -15.06 -0.75 17.74
N SER A 281 -15.84 -0.34 18.74
CA SER A 281 -15.84 1.05 19.19
C SER A 281 -14.47 1.49 19.70
N PHE A 282 -14.10 2.74 19.45
CA PHE A 282 -12.85 3.30 19.95
C PHE A 282 -13.03 4.75 20.36
N LYS A 283 -12.21 5.21 21.30
CA LYS A 283 -12.22 6.59 21.78
C LYS A 283 -11.27 7.44 20.94
N VAL A 284 -11.78 8.55 20.41
CA VAL A 284 -10.94 9.58 19.74
C VAL A 284 -10.46 10.61 20.76
N SER A 285 -11.27 10.87 21.78
CA SER A 285 -10.95 11.70 22.95
C SER A 285 -11.72 11.18 24.16
N ASP A 286 -11.49 11.77 25.33
CA ASP A 286 -12.24 11.43 26.56
C ASP A 286 -13.75 11.61 26.42
N THR A 287 -14.19 12.46 25.48
CA THR A 287 -15.59 12.82 25.27
C THR A 287 -16.18 12.27 23.97
N GLU A 288 -15.36 11.77 23.04
CA GLU A 288 -15.80 11.30 21.73
C GLU A 288 -15.46 9.82 21.54
N THR A 289 -16.50 9.00 21.35
CA THR A 289 -16.39 7.58 21.01
C THR A 289 -16.98 7.36 19.63
N VAL A 290 -16.19 6.73 18.76
CA VAL A 290 -16.64 6.25 17.47
C VAL A 290 -17.33 4.90 17.68
N PRO A 291 -18.58 4.71 17.23
CA PRO A 291 -19.28 3.44 17.40
C PRO A 291 -18.68 2.36 16.49
N ALA A 292 -18.78 1.10 16.94
CA ALA A 292 -18.41 -0.06 16.14
C ALA A 292 -19.13 -0.05 14.77
N GLY A 293 -18.46 -0.53 13.71
CA GLY A 293 -19.07 -0.61 12.39
C GLY A 293 -19.23 0.71 11.63
N ARG A 294 -18.89 1.87 12.23
CA ARG A 294 -18.99 3.18 11.56
C ARG A 294 -18.15 3.24 10.30
N PHE A 295 -16.92 2.75 10.37
CA PHE A 295 -16.04 2.68 9.21
C PHE A 295 -15.91 1.25 8.71
N VAL A 296 -16.01 1.09 7.39
CA VAL A 296 -15.68 -0.16 6.70
C VAL A 296 -14.41 0.06 5.92
N TYR A 297 -13.38 -0.68 6.30
CA TYR A 297 -12.10 -0.68 5.61
C TYR A 297 -12.09 -1.75 4.54
N VAL A 298 -11.56 -1.42 3.37
CA VAL A 298 -11.49 -2.34 2.25
C VAL A 298 -10.11 -2.36 1.64
N VAL A 299 -9.63 -3.56 1.33
CA VAL A 299 -8.48 -3.77 0.46
C VAL A 299 -8.98 -3.73 -0.97
N LEU A 300 -8.41 -2.83 -1.75
CA LEU A 300 -8.78 -2.64 -3.14
C LEU A 300 -8.38 -3.85 -3.98
N ASP A 301 -9.14 -4.09 -5.05
CA ASP A 301 -8.94 -5.23 -5.94
C ASP A 301 -8.07 -4.84 -7.14
N GLU A 302 -6.77 -5.12 -7.03
CA GLU A 302 -5.78 -4.83 -8.05
C GLU A 302 -6.04 -5.53 -9.40
N LEU A 303 -6.78 -6.64 -9.44
CA LEU A 303 -7.04 -7.36 -10.69
C LEU A 303 -8.07 -6.69 -11.59
N THR A 304 -8.79 -5.72 -11.06
CA THR A 304 -9.92 -5.10 -11.76
C THR A 304 -9.55 -3.81 -12.47
N CYS A 305 -8.31 -3.35 -12.27
CA CYS A 305 -7.81 -2.10 -12.83
C CYS A 305 -6.43 -2.30 -13.42
N ASN A 306 -6.17 -1.62 -14.54
CA ASN A 306 -4.85 -1.61 -15.17
C ASN A 306 -3.91 -0.52 -14.60
N SER A 307 -4.32 0.16 -13.52
CA SER A 307 -3.56 1.23 -12.86
C SER A 307 -3.36 0.93 -11.37
N SER A 308 -2.36 1.56 -10.75
CA SER A 308 -2.08 1.44 -9.32
C SER A 308 -3.16 2.08 -8.43
N ASP A 309 -4.26 2.61 -9.00
CA ASP A 309 -5.36 3.26 -8.27
C ASP A 309 -6.28 2.26 -7.53
N CYS A 310 -6.08 0.97 -7.78
CA CYS A 310 -6.83 -0.12 -7.17
C CYS A 310 -5.95 -0.99 -6.27
N GLU A 311 -4.85 -0.42 -5.77
CA GLU A 311 -3.95 -1.03 -4.80
C GLU A 311 -4.03 -0.28 -3.47
N GLY A 312 -4.02 -1.02 -2.35
CA GLY A 312 -3.98 -0.46 -1.01
C GLY A 312 -5.31 -0.55 -0.26
N VAL A 313 -5.43 0.24 0.81
CA VAL A 313 -6.57 0.23 1.75
C VAL A 313 -7.25 1.60 1.78
N ILE A 314 -8.58 1.61 1.72
CA ILE A 314 -9.41 2.80 1.97
C ILE A 314 -10.46 2.50 3.04
N ALA A 315 -11.06 3.54 3.61
CA ALA A 315 -12.18 3.44 4.53
C ALA A 315 -13.41 4.14 4.00
N LEU A 316 -14.58 3.65 4.38
CA LEU A 316 -15.89 4.16 4.00
C LEU A 316 -16.66 4.53 5.26
N ASP A 317 -17.29 5.71 5.28
CA ASP A 317 -18.13 6.15 6.39
C ASP A 317 -19.57 5.70 6.16
N ASN A 318 -20.04 4.82 7.04
CA ASN A 318 -21.41 4.35 7.08
C ASN A 318 -22.34 5.28 7.86
N GLY A 319 -21.88 6.46 8.29
CA GLY A 319 -22.67 7.43 9.04
C GLY A 319 -22.49 7.27 10.56
N PRO A 320 -22.92 8.28 11.34
CA PRO A 320 -22.69 8.32 12.78
C PRO A 320 -23.54 7.31 13.56
N ASP A 321 -24.66 6.86 12.98
CA ASP A 321 -25.52 5.85 13.61
C ASP A 321 -25.11 4.45 13.13
N PRO A 322 -24.53 3.60 14.00
CA PRO A 322 -24.23 2.22 13.65
C PRO A 322 -25.50 1.38 13.43
N LEU A 323 -26.66 1.84 13.94
CA LEU A 323 -27.96 1.15 13.83
C LEU A 323 -28.72 1.45 12.56
N ALA A 324 -28.52 2.65 12.02
CA ALA A 324 -29.11 3.08 10.76
C ALA A 324 -28.01 3.61 9.85
N PRO A 325 -27.14 2.71 9.32
CA PRO A 325 -26.07 3.11 8.42
C PRO A 325 -26.62 3.94 7.25
N SER A 326 -25.99 5.07 6.97
CA SER A 326 -26.31 6.00 5.88
C SER A 326 -26.62 5.25 4.59
N ALA A 327 -27.74 5.59 3.94
CA ALA A 327 -28.12 4.98 2.67
C ALA A 327 -27.16 5.33 1.51
N ALA A 328 -26.30 6.33 1.69
CA ALA A 328 -25.26 6.73 0.74
C ALA A 328 -23.91 6.79 1.47
N PRO A 329 -23.23 5.64 1.64
CA PRO A 329 -21.90 5.63 2.24
C PRO A 329 -20.92 6.38 1.32
N VAL A 330 -20.01 7.12 1.94
CA VAL A 330 -18.99 7.93 1.24
C VAL A 330 -17.60 7.50 1.65
N LEU A 331 -16.61 7.83 0.81
CA LEU A 331 -15.20 7.72 1.19
C LEU A 331 -14.99 8.47 2.52
N ALA A 332 -14.38 7.79 3.50
CA ALA A 332 -14.17 8.36 4.82
C ALA A 332 -13.25 9.58 4.75
N ARG A 333 -13.42 10.49 5.72
CA ARG A 333 -12.51 11.62 5.92
C ARG A 333 -11.52 11.30 7.03
N ASP A 334 -10.30 11.76 6.87
CA ASP A 334 -9.30 11.69 7.93
C ASP A 334 -9.53 12.77 9.01
N VAL A 335 -8.64 12.82 9.99
CA VAL A 335 -8.70 13.77 11.12
C VAL A 335 -8.58 15.24 10.75
N THR A 336 -8.09 15.57 9.55
CA THR A 336 -8.05 16.94 9.04
C THR A 336 -9.37 17.35 8.37
N GLY A 337 -10.31 16.41 8.21
CA GLY A 337 -11.56 16.60 7.50
C GLY A 337 -11.45 16.44 5.99
N ALA A 338 -10.25 16.20 5.46
CA ALA A 338 -10.05 15.89 4.06
C ALA A 338 -10.32 14.40 3.79
N PRO A 339 -10.71 14.03 2.56
CA PRO A 339 -10.97 12.62 2.26
C PRO A 339 -9.73 11.77 2.32
N MET A 340 -9.95 10.56 2.83
CA MET A 340 -8.91 9.59 3.09
C MET A 340 -8.18 9.26 1.80
N LEU A 341 -6.86 9.31 1.88
CA LEU A 341 -5.98 8.84 0.83
C LEU A 341 -5.83 7.32 0.90
N THR A 342 -5.69 6.68 -0.24
CA THR A 342 -5.42 5.24 -0.29
C THR A 342 -4.12 4.91 0.43
N LEU A 343 -4.18 4.05 1.44
CA LEU A 343 -3.02 3.59 2.18
C LEU A 343 -2.35 2.45 1.41
N LYS A 344 -1.21 2.75 0.81
CA LYS A 344 -0.41 1.79 0.05
C LYS A 344 0.78 1.30 0.88
N PRO A 345 1.03 -0.02 0.94
CA PRO A 345 2.33 -0.54 1.39
C PRO A 345 3.47 0.07 0.54
N SER A 346 4.67 0.20 1.11
CA SER A 346 5.85 0.68 0.38
C SER A 346 6.34 -0.30 -0.68
N ALA A 347 6.12 -1.60 -0.48
CA ALA A 347 6.40 -2.64 -1.44
C ALA A 347 5.33 -3.73 -1.43
N GLY A 348 5.03 -4.26 -2.61
CA GLY A 348 4.06 -5.34 -2.82
C GLY A 348 2.60 -4.91 -2.64
N LEU A 349 1.70 -5.88 -2.65
CA LEU A 349 0.26 -5.69 -2.53
C LEU A 349 -0.22 -6.17 -1.16
N PRO A 350 -1.24 -5.55 -0.54
CA PRO A 350 -1.77 -5.97 0.75
C PRO A 350 -2.22 -7.44 0.74
N THR A 351 -1.75 -8.28 1.66
CA THR A 351 -2.15 -9.71 1.74
C THR A 351 -3.21 -9.98 2.78
N GLY A 352 -3.33 -9.10 3.77
CA GLY A 352 -4.33 -9.15 4.83
C GLY A 352 -4.58 -7.77 5.42
N LEU A 353 -5.59 -7.67 6.28
CA LEU A 353 -5.91 -6.46 7.03
C LEU A 353 -6.56 -6.86 8.35
N THR A 354 -6.08 -6.28 9.45
CA THR A 354 -6.77 -6.34 10.73
C THR A 354 -6.81 -4.98 11.40
N LEU A 355 -7.83 -4.77 12.22
CA LEU A 355 -8.09 -3.55 12.95
C LEU A 355 -8.27 -3.92 14.43
N ARG A 356 -7.48 -3.32 15.32
CA ARG A 356 -7.54 -3.61 16.76
C ARG A 356 -7.43 -2.35 17.59
N THR A 357 -8.21 -2.28 18.66
CA THR A 357 -8.23 -1.14 19.57
C THR A 357 -7.27 -1.32 20.73
N GLY A 358 -6.75 -0.19 21.25
CA GLY A 358 -6.02 -0.13 22.52
C GLY A 358 -4.64 -0.80 22.53
N LEU A 359 -4.07 -1.13 21.37
CA LEU A 359 -2.72 -1.69 21.31
C LEU A 359 -1.66 -0.61 21.43
N GLU A 360 -0.59 -0.94 22.14
CA GLU A 360 0.59 -0.10 22.26
C GLU A 360 1.62 -0.46 21.19
N VAL A 361 2.22 0.57 20.61
CA VAL A 361 3.21 0.45 19.53
C VAL A 361 4.44 1.25 19.90
N ARG A 362 5.61 0.68 19.64
CA ARG A 362 6.90 1.36 19.82
C ARG A 362 7.21 2.26 18.62
N GLU A 363 7.04 3.56 18.79
CA GLU A 363 7.35 4.58 17.79
C GLU A 363 8.75 5.17 18.05
N LEU A 364 9.73 4.92 17.18
CA LEU A 364 10.97 5.69 17.17
C LEU A 364 10.69 7.01 16.45
N LEU A 365 10.80 8.15 17.13
CA LEU A 365 10.49 9.46 16.55
C LEU A 365 11.74 10.17 16.01
N SER A 366 11.60 11.42 15.56
CA SER A 366 12.67 12.20 14.91
C SER A 366 13.78 12.64 15.87
N ASP A 367 13.51 12.65 17.18
CA ASP A 367 14.47 12.91 18.26
C ASP A 367 15.38 11.69 18.55
N GLY A 368 15.14 10.56 17.88
CA GLY A 368 15.88 9.31 18.10
C GLY A 368 15.46 8.57 19.38
N VAL A 369 14.38 8.99 20.05
CA VAL A 369 13.83 8.35 21.23
C VAL A 369 12.66 7.44 20.84
N ALA A 370 12.61 6.27 21.46
CA ALA A 370 11.50 5.33 21.28
C ALA A 370 10.42 5.58 22.33
N TYR A 371 9.20 5.84 21.85
CA TYR A 371 8.01 6.05 22.67
C TYR A 371 7.09 4.85 22.55
N LEU A 372 6.44 4.49 23.66
CA LEU A 372 5.38 3.50 23.65
C LEU A 372 4.04 4.24 23.63
N THR A 373 3.32 4.13 22.51
CA THR A 373 2.11 4.91 22.25
C THR A 373 0.92 3.98 22.14
N ALA A 374 -0.08 4.17 23.00
CA ALA A 374 -1.37 3.51 22.86
C ALA A 374 -2.14 4.08 21.66
N ILE A 375 -2.49 3.21 20.72
CA ILE A 375 -3.18 3.59 19.49
C ILE A 375 -4.67 3.25 19.63
N PRO A 376 -5.59 4.23 19.56
CA PRO A 376 -7.01 3.97 19.78
C PRO A 376 -7.59 2.93 18.84
N LEU A 377 -7.21 2.99 17.55
CA LEU A 377 -7.51 1.98 16.56
C LEU A 377 -6.29 1.80 15.64
N LEU A 378 -5.58 0.69 15.83
CA LEU A 378 -4.43 0.29 15.03
C LEU A 378 -4.88 -0.54 13.83
N GLY A 379 -4.38 -0.19 12.65
CA GLY A 379 -4.49 -1.03 11.46
C GLY A 379 -3.16 -1.71 11.15
N ILE A 380 -3.21 -3.00 10.81
CA ILE A 380 -2.05 -3.80 10.42
C ILE A 380 -2.30 -4.40 9.04
N VAL A 381 -1.39 -4.13 8.10
CA VAL A 381 -1.46 -4.57 6.71
C VAL A 381 -0.16 -5.26 6.33
N PRO A 382 -0.14 -6.59 6.30
CA PRO A 382 0.94 -7.33 5.68
C PRO A 382 0.89 -7.20 4.16
N SER A 383 2.03 -7.33 3.48
CA SER A 383 2.14 -7.24 2.03
C SER A 383 2.91 -8.40 1.41
N SER A 384 2.65 -8.64 0.13
CA SER A 384 3.34 -9.68 -0.64
C SER A 384 4.84 -9.41 -0.83
N GLY A 385 5.32 -8.19 -0.52
CA GLY A 385 6.73 -7.83 -0.51
C GLY A 385 7.48 -8.23 0.76
N GLY A 386 6.80 -8.87 1.73
CA GLY A 386 7.38 -9.24 3.02
C GLY A 386 7.29 -8.15 4.09
N GLU A 387 6.68 -7.00 3.76
CA GLU A 387 6.51 -5.88 4.66
C GLU A 387 5.23 -5.99 5.48
N ILE A 388 5.28 -5.48 6.70
CA ILE A 388 4.11 -5.27 7.55
C ILE A 388 4.01 -3.78 7.81
N THR A 389 2.95 -3.16 7.29
CA THR A 389 2.66 -1.74 7.47
C THR A 389 1.69 -1.57 8.63
N LEU A 390 2.07 -0.74 9.60
CA LEU A 390 1.16 -0.24 10.61
C LEU A 390 0.58 1.10 10.16
N PHE A 391 -0.68 1.36 10.47
CA PHE A 391 -1.31 2.65 10.21
C PHE A 391 -2.31 3.04 11.32
N ARG A 392 -2.56 4.34 11.44
CA ARG A 392 -3.51 4.93 12.39
C ARG A 392 -4.91 4.87 11.78
N ALA A 393 -5.65 3.80 12.06
CA ALA A 393 -7.02 3.63 11.57
C ALA A 393 -8.00 4.56 12.32
N ASP A 394 -7.68 5.01 13.52
CA ASP A 394 -8.36 6.11 14.19
C ASP A 394 -8.26 7.42 13.38
N GLU A 395 -7.08 7.67 12.80
CA GLU A 395 -6.83 8.86 11.99
C GLU A 395 -7.16 8.68 10.51
N ARG A 396 -7.37 7.44 10.06
CA ARG A 396 -7.47 7.01 8.64
C ARG A 396 -6.24 7.43 7.82
N ARG A 397 -5.06 7.34 8.43
CA ARG A 397 -3.77 7.75 7.84
C ARG A 397 -2.65 6.79 8.18
N ALA A 398 -1.59 6.81 7.38
CA ALA A 398 -0.32 6.19 7.75
C ALA A 398 0.32 6.91 8.93
N PHE A 399 1.14 6.21 9.73
CA PHE A 399 1.96 6.87 10.74
C PHE A 399 2.89 7.89 10.10
N ASN A 400 3.10 9.02 10.79
CA ASN A 400 4.25 9.88 10.57
C ASN A 400 5.19 9.79 11.78
N LEU A 401 6.25 9.02 11.64
CA LEU A 401 7.32 8.84 12.62
C LEU A 401 8.41 9.91 12.54
N ASP A 402 8.34 10.82 11.56
CA ASP A 402 9.24 11.99 11.47
C ASP A 402 8.52 13.22 12.03
N ARG A 403 8.20 13.14 13.33
CA ARG A 403 7.48 14.15 14.09
C ARG A 403 8.16 14.40 15.43
N ASP A 404 8.04 15.63 15.93
CA ASP A 404 8.38 15.97 17.30
C ASP A 404 7.27 15.46 18.24
N PRO A 405 7.61 14.83 19.38
CA PRO A 405 6.63 14.29 20.32
C PRO A 405 5.73 15.35 20.97
N THR A 406 6.17 16.62 21.02
CA THR A 406 5.46 17.71 21.69
C THR A 406 4.80 18.69 20.71
N THR A 407 5.48 19.03 19.61
CA THR A 407 4.98 20.00 18.64
C THR A 407 4.35 19.36 17.41
N GLY A 408 4.49 18.05 17.23
CA GLY A 408 3.85 17.30 16.16
C GLY A 408 4.69 17.15 14.88
N PRO A 409 4.05 16.83 13.73
CA PRO A 409 4.74 16.64 12.46
C PRO A 409 5.69 17.78 12.12
N LEU A 410 6.89 17.41 11.70
CA LEU A 410 7.86 18.38 11.22
C LEU A 410 7.43 18.86 9.83
N SER A 411 7.61 20.15 9.56
CA SER A 411 7.36 20.70 8.23
C SER A 411 8.37 20.14 7.23
N SER A 412 7.96 19.93 5.98
CA SER A 412 8.90 19.65 4.89
C SER A 412 10.06 20.64 4.94
N THR A 413 11.27 20.13 4.73
CA THR A 413 12.47 20.99 4.72
C THR A 413 13.26 20.78 3.45
N VAL A 414 13.51 21.87 2.76
CA VAL A 414 14.53 21.96 1.71
C VAL A 414 15.81 22.49 2.34
N VAL A 415 16.88 21.73 2.23
CA VAL A 415 18.22 22.17 2.60
C VAL A 415 19.01 22.39 1.32
N SER A 416 19.67 23.55 1.21
CA SER A 416 20.60 23.83 0.12
C SER A 416 21.95 24.17 0.71
N GLU A 417 22.99 23.44 0.28
CA GLU A 417 24.37 23.62 0.72
C GLU A 417 25.25 23.87 -0.50
N LEU A 418 26.15 24.85 -0.41
CA LEU A 418 27.20 25.06 -1.40
C LEU A 418 28.42 24.20 -1.02
N ARG A 419 28.89 23.39 -1.96
CA ARG A 419 30.11 22.61 -1.85
C ARG A 419 31.09 22.94 -2.96
N ASP A 420 32.37 22.80 -2.67
CA ASP A 420 33.44 23.00 -3.64
C ASP A 420 33.58 21.81 -4.59
N SER A 421 34.65 21.83 -5.41
CA SER A 421 34.89 20.77 -6.39
C SER A 421 35.23 19.40 -5.78
N ASN A 422 35.59 19.35 -4.50
CA ASN A 422 35.95 18.16 -3.72
C ASN A 422 34.84 17.73 -2.77
N GLU A 423 33.61 18.24 -2.93
CA GLU A 423 32.46 17.97 -2.05
C GLU A 423 32.67 18.47 -0.59
N LEU A 424 33.59 19.42 -0.37
CA LEU A 424 33.75 20.07 0.93
C LEU A 424 32.75 21.22 1.07
N ALA A 425 32.06 21.25 2.21
CA ALA A 425 31.15 22.32 2.58
C ALA A 425 31.87 23.67 2.59
N ARG A 426 31.34 24.65 1.84
CA ARG A 426 31.84 26.03 1.89
C ARG A 426 31.09 26.79 2.98
N THR A 427 31.83 27.45 3.87
CA THR A 427 31.26 28.29 4.95
C THR A 427 30.57 29.55 4.44
N ASP A 428 30.77 29.88 3.17
CA ASP A 428 30.09 30.94 2.45
C ASP A 428 28.60 30.53 2.30
N GLN A 429 27.80 30.75 3.34
CA GLN A 429 26.36 30.48 3.27
C GLN A 429 25.75 31.41 2.23
N VAL A 430 25.43 30.87 1.07
CA VAL A 430 24.62 31.60 0.09
C VAL A 430 23.16 31.30 0.38
N GLN A 431 22.57 32.04 1.32
CA GLN A 431 21.11 32.17 1.34
C GLN A 431 20.67 32.57 -0.06
N GLY A 432 19.85 31.74 -0.71
CA GLY A 432 19.31 32.02 -2.04
C GLY A 432 20.19 31.64 -3.24
N GLY A 433 21.04 30.61 -3.13
CA GLY A 433 21.77 30.08 -4.29
C GLY A 433 20.90 29.34 -5.32
N ILE A 434 20.02 28.51 -4.78
CA ILE A 434 18.88 27.91 -5.47
C ILE A 434 17.64 28.43 -4.75
N THR A 435 16.73 29.07 -5.48
CA THR A 435 15.40 29.36 -4.98
C THR A 435 14.56 28.12 -5.14
N VAL A 436 13.99 27.65 -4.03
CA VAL A 436 13.05 26.53 -4.03
C VAL A 436 11.67 27.06 -3.69
N VAL A 437 10.78 26.98 -4.65
CA VAL A 437 9.38 27.35 -4.45
C VAL A 437 8.61 26.08 -4.13
N GLU A 438 8.32 25.91 -2.85
CA GLU A 438 7.33 24.94 -2.38
C GLU A 438 5.93 25.49 -2.63
N PRO A 439 4.97 24.63 -2.98
CA PRO A 439 3.58 25.03 -2.99
C PRO A 439 3.10 25.37 -1.57
N GLY A 440 2.31 26.44 -1.45
CA GLY A 440 1.78 26.90 -0.17
C GLY A 440 0.97 25.82 0.53
N CYS A 441 1.40 25.46 1.75
CA CYS A 441 0.67 24.56 2.62
C CYS A 441 -0.33 25.35 3.48
N PRO A 442 -1.63 25.04 3.43
CA PRO A 442 -2.58 25.55 4.40
C PRO A 442 -2.37 24.84 5.74
N GLN A 443 -2.00 25.60 6.77
CA GLN A 443 -2.07 25.13 8.15
C GLN A 443 -3.55 25.08 8.55
N VAL A 444 -4.03 23.89 8.89
CA VAL A 444 -5.33 23.74 9.57
C VAL A 444 -5.00 23.33 10.99
N ASP A 445 -5.55 24.05 11.97
CA ASP A 445 -5.46 23.69 13.37
C ASP A 445 -6.22 22.37 13.60
N ALA A 446 -5.55 21.24 13.35
CA ALA A 446 -6.01 19.94 13.81
C ALA A 446 -5.63 19.84 15.28
N THR A 447 -6.63 19.76 16.17
CA THR A 447 -6.46 19.72 17.62
C THR A 447 -5.72 18.47 18.15
N ASN A 448 -5.26 17.59 17.27
CA ASN A 448 -4.33 16.50 17.55
C ASN A 448 -3.06 16.71 16.72
N ALA A 449 -1.97 17.06 17.39
CA ALA A 449 -0.67 17.40 16.80
C ALA A 449 0.05 16.22 16.10
N THR A 450 -0.65 15.24 15.52
CA THR A 450 -0.07 14.07 14.83
C THR A 450 -0.22 14.10 13.32
N ALA A 451 -1.08 14.98 12.79
CA ALA A 451 -1.44 15.00 11.37
C ALA A 451 -1.56 16.42 10.80
N PHE A 452 -0.88 16.69 9.68
CA PHE A 452 -1.04 17.91 8.88
C PHE A 452 -1.44 17.56 7.44
N LEU A 453 -2.13 18.48 6.76
CA LEU A 453 -2.56 18.31 5.36
C LEU A 453 -1.41 18.16 4.36
N CYS A 454 -0.20 18.60 4.75
CA CYS A 454 0.96 18.68 3.85
C CYS A 454 2.11 17.76 4.28
N ASN A 455 1.85 16.81 5.17
CA ASN A 455 2.83 15.77 5.47
C ASN A 455 3.26 15.12 4.15
N GLY A 456 4.56 14.96 3.86
CA GLY A 456 5.01 14.22 2.67
C GLY A 456 4.71 14.89 1.31
N THR A 457 4.48 16.21 1.26
CA THR A 457 4.22 16.94 0.00
C THR A 457 5.44 17.14 -0.89
N VAL A 458 6.65 16.99 -0.37
CA VAL A 458 7.90 17.05 -1.14
C VAL A 458 8.50 15.66 -1.27
N PRO A 459 9.03 15.25 -2.43
CA PRO A 459 9.70 13.96 -2.56
C PRO A 459 10.98 13.94 -1.71
N ASN A 460 11.35 12.77 -1.19
CA ASN A 460 12.68 12.58 -0.64
C ASN A 460 13.70 12.51 -1.79
N GLY A 461 14.80 13.24 -1.69
CA GLY A 461 15.86 13.14 -2.68
C GLY A 461 16.95 14.20 -2.53
N THR A 462 17.99 14.07 -3.35
CA THR A 462 19.06 15.05 -3.44
C THR A 462 19.30 15.42 -4.90
N TRP A 463 19.43 16.71 -5.18
CA TRP A 463 19.75 17.25 -6.49
C TRP A 463 21.06 18.04 -6.41
N ARG A 464 21.90 17.89 -7.43
CA ARG A 464 23.17 18.60 -7.53
C ARG A 464 23.15 19.53 -8.74
N PHE A 465 23.30 20.83 -8.50
CA PHE A 465 23.47 21.84 -9.53
C PHE A 465 24.95 22.19 -9.61
N VAL A 466 25.67 21.62 -10.56
CA VAL A 466 27.11 21.79 -10.71
C VAL A 466 27.40 22.95 -11.66
N PHE A 467 28.02 24.01 -11.15
CA PHE A 467 28.41 25.17 -11.92
C PHE A 467 29.60 24.83 -12.83
N GLN A 468 29.45 25.06 -14.12
CA GLN A 468 30.39 24.63 -15.17
C GLN A 468 30.84 23.18 -14.98
N GLY A 469 29.88 22.32 -14.61
CA GLY A 469 30.12 20.90 -14.36
C GLY A 469 30.57 20.17 -15.63
N ALA A 470 31.31 19.07 -15.43
CA ALA A 470 31.68 18.21 -16.55
C ALA A 470 30.44 17.50 -17.11
N LEU A 471 30.35 17.42 -18.44
CA LEU A 471 29.23 16.77 -19.10
C LEU A 471 29.36 15.24 -18.99
N PRO A 472 28.25 14.50 -18.79
CA PRO A 472 28.28 13.05 -18.64
C PRO A 472 28.96 12.35 -19.81
N GLY A 473 29.87 11.42 -19.50
CA GLY A 473 30.62 10.67 -20.52
C GLY A 473 31.72 11.47 -21.23
N LEU A 474 31.89 12.76 -20.94
CA LEU A 474 32.91 13.63 -21.53
C LEU A 474 33.99 14.03 -20.51
N VAL A 475 34.46 13.06 -19.73
CA VAL A 475 35.45 13.27 -18.67
C VAL A 475 36.68 12.39 -18.90
N GLY A 476 37.87 12.99 -18.93
CA GLY A 476 39.15 12.28 -19.04
C GLY A 476 39.30 11.45 -20.30
N LEU A 477 38.69 11.87 -21.42
CA LEU A 477 38.75 11.17 -22.70
C LEU A 477 40.13 11.37 -23.36
N SER A 478 40.62 10.34 -24.05
CA SER A 478 41.90 10.40 -24.74
C SER A 478 41.83 11.21 -26.03
N ARG A 479 42.91 11.93 -26.32
CA ARG A 479 43.13 12.66 -27.58
C ARG A 479 44.12 11.90 -28.45
N ASP A 480 43.92 11.97 -29.76
CA ASP A 480 44.94 11.58 -30.72
C ASP A 480 45.93 12.75 -30.90
N LEU A 481 47.16 12.54 -30.43
CA LEU A 481 48.26 13.51 -30.55
C LEU A 481 49.16 13.21 -31.76
N THR A 482 48.89 12.16 -32.53
CA THR A 482 49.70 11.75 -33.68
C THR A 482 49.32 12.45 -34.98
N VAL A 483 48.16 13.12 -34.98
CA VAL A 483 47.68 13.90 -36.13
C VAL A 483 48.25 15.31 -36.07
N GLU A 484 48.97 15.68 -37.12
CA GLU A 484 49.61 16.98 -37.28
C GLU A 484 48.63 17.94 -37.99
N ASP A 485 47.84 18.71 -37.23
CA ASP A 485 47.07 19.85 -37.78
C ASP A 485 46.64 20.87 -36.70
N PRO A 486 46.39 22.14 -37.08
CA PRO A 486 46.06 23.25 -36.20
C PRO A 486 44.53 23.29 -35.98
N PRO A 487 43.98 23.73 -34.85
CA PRO A 487 44.45 23.76 -33.48
C PRO A 487 43.75 22.65 -32.66
N LEU A 488 44.49 21.83 -31.93
CA LEU A 488 43.93 20.86 -30.96
C LEU A 488 42.81 19.96 -31.53
N LEU A 489 43.17 18.89 -32.24
CA LEU A 489 42.17 17.87 -32.64
C LEU A 489 41.51 17.26 -31.39
N ILE A 490 40.18 17.36 -31.33
CA ILE A 490 39.34 16.84 -30.25
C ILE A 490 38.09 16.22 -30.86
N GLU A 491 37.99 14.91 -30.70
CA GLU A 491 36.90 14.10 -31.24
C GLU A 491 36.35 13.17 -30.15
N THR A 492 35.06 12.89 -30.22
CA THR A 492 34.39 11.95 -29.33
C THR A 492 33.27 11.23 -30.08
N ALA A 493 32.77 10.13 -29.54
CA ALA A 493 31.67 9.40 -30.15
C ALA A 493 30.42 10.29 -30.27
N LEU A 494 29.72 10.16 -31.40
CA LEU A 494 28.51 10.93 -31.69
C LEU A 494 27.46 10.82 -30.58
N ALA A 495 27.28 9.63 -30.00
CA ALA A 495 26.35 9.42 -28.89
C ALA A 495 26.69 10.27 -27.65
N THR A 496 27.99 10.40 -27.36
CA THR A 496 28.53 11.15 -26.22
C THR A 496 28.51 12.67 -26.47
N ALA A 497 28.66 13.10 -27.72
CA ALA A 497 28.65 14.52 -28.10
C ALA A 497 27.27 15.18 -28.09
N ARG A 498 26.16 14.43 -28.02
CA ARG A 498 24.78 14.95 -28.15
C ARG A 498 24.39 16.03 -27.14
N GLY A 499 25.09 16.13 -26.00
CA GLY A 499 24.86 17.15 -24.97
C GLY A 499 25.74 18.41 -25.08
N VAL A 500 26.69 18.44 -26.02
CA VAL A 500 27.66 19.53 -26.21
C VAL A 500 27.08 20.61 -27.10
N VAL A 501 27.27 21.87 -26.73
CA VAL A 501 26.86 23.04 -27.53
C VAL A 501 28.01 24.02 -27.69
N ALA A 502 27.93 24.88 -28.72
CA ALA A 502 28.87 25.99 -28.86
C ALA A 502 28.85 26.88 -27.61
N GLY A 503 30.02 27.31 -27.15
CA GLY A 503 30.24 28.04 -25.91
C GLY A 503 30.59 27.14 -24.71
N ASP A 504 30.45 25.82 -24.81
CA ASP A 504 30.98 24.88 -23.82
C ASP A 504 32.50 24.94 -23.74
N SER A 505 33.07 24.40 -22.67
CA SER A 505 34.48 24.56 -22.35
C SER A 505 35.23 23.24 -22.41
N ILE A 506 36.26 23.20 -23.24
CA ILE A 506 37.24 22.12 -23.30
C ILE A 506 38.29 22.36 -22.22
N VAL A 507 38.55 21.31 -21.46
CA VAL A 507 39.56 21.28 -20.42
C VAL A 507 40.56 20.18 -20.77
N LEU A 508 41.79 20.58 -21.07
CA LEU A 508 42.88 19.64 -21.35
C LEU A 508 43.57 19.22 -20.06
N ALA A 509 43.98 17.95 -19.96
CA ALA A 509 44.64 17.42 -18.77
C ALA A 509 45.75 16.41 -19.13
N ASN A 510 46.71 16.27 -18.22
CA ASN A 510 47.72 15.22 -18.23
C ASN A 510 47.89 14.65 -16.82
N ASN A 511 48.86 13.76 -16.62
CA ASN A 511 49.11 13.14 -15.32
C ASN A 511 49.65 14.12 -14.25
N ALA A 512 50.14 15.30 -14.65
CA ALA A 512 50.68 16.33 -13.76
C ALA A 512 49.63 17.38 -13.37
N GLY A 513 48.51 17.50 -14.10
CA GLY A 513 47.44 18.43 -13.78
C GLY A 513 46.57 18.83 -14.97
N VAL A 514 45.73 19.83 -14.72
CA VAL A 514 44.78 20.40 -15.68
C VAL A 514 45.38 21.67 -16.29
N CYS A 515 45.13 21.89 -17.58
CA CYS A 515 45.52 23.11 -18.27
C CYS A 515 44.85 24.33 -17.62
N PRO A 516 45.61 25.39 -17.29
CA PRO A 516 45.03 26.59 -16.66
C PRO A 516 44.12 27.36 -17.61
N THR A 517 44.30 27.21 -18.93
CA THR A 517 43.49 27.87 -19.95
C THR A 517 42.25 27.04 -20.25
N THR A 518 41.08 27.64 -20.03
CA THR A 518 39.79 27.08 -20.46
C THR A 518 39.53 27.45 -21.91
N ILE A 519 39.22 26.48 -22.76
CA ILE A 519 39.13 26.67 -24.21
C ILE A 519 37.66 26.56 -24.63
N PRO A 520 37.00 27.63 -25.11
CA PRO A 520 35.61 27.55 -25.54
C PRO A 520 35.45 26.70 -26.80
N ILE A 521 34.27 26.11 -27.01
CA ILE A 521 33.90 25.40 -28.23
C ILE A 521 33.22 26.38 -29.16
N LEU A 522 33.79 26.60 -30.36
CA LEU A 522 33.18 27.44 -31.39
C LEU A 522 31.98 26.75 -32.03
N ARG A 523 32.13 25.47 -32.38
CA ARG A 523 31.12 24.67 -33.07
C ARG A 523 31.40 23.17 -32.93
N VAL A 524 30.36 22.38 -33.18
CA VAL A 524 30.38 20.91 -33.14
C VAL A 524 30.02 20.39 -34.53
N GLU A 525 30.78 19.42 -35.05
CA GLU A 525 30.56 18.88 -36.41
C GLU A 525 30.61 17.35 -36.41
N ASP A 526 29.53 16.71 -36.86
CA ASP A 526 29.47 15.28 -37.11
C ASP A 526 30.35 14.95 -38.33
N GLN A 527 31.29 14.01 -38.16
CA GLN A 527 32.21 13.61 -39.23
C GLN A 527 31.61 12.51 -40.13
N GLY A 528 30.45 11.95 -39.78
CA GLY A 528 29.75 10.95 -40.59
C GLY A 528 30.29 9.52 -40.46
N ASP A 529 31.32 9.30 -39.64
CA ASP A 529 31.94 8.02 -39.31
C ASP A 529 31.59 7.53 -37.88
N GLY A 530 30.67 8.22 -37.21
CA GLY A 530 30.29 7.97 -35.82
C GLY A 530 31.09 8.80 -34.80
N LEU A 531 32.03 9.64 -35.25
CA LEU A 531 32.73 10.63 -34.44
C LEU A 531 32.16 12.03 -34.64
N THR A 532 32.33 12.85 -33.62
CA THR A 532 31.99 14.26 -33.63
C THR A 532 33.20 15.07 -33.22
N ARG A 533 33.56 16.03 -34.05
CA ARG A 533 34.67 16.95 -33.82
C ARG A 533 34.21 18.18 -33.08
N LEU A 534 34.95 18.55 -32.03
CA LEU A 534 34.73 19.73 -31.21
C LEU A 534 35.75 20.80 -31.64
N TYR A 535 35.30 21.86 -32.31
CA TYR A 535 36.21 22.92 -32.77
C TYR A 535 36.44 23.93 -31.65
N PRO A 536 37.69 24.11 -31.18
CA PRO A 536 38.00 25.14 -30.18
C PRO A 536 37.89 26.54 -30.79
N ASP A 537 37.37 27.49 -30.01
CA ASP A 537 37.38 28.91 -30.31
C ASP A 537 38.70 29.53 -29.85
N LEU A 538 39.61 29.74 -30.81
CA LEU A 538 40.90 30.38 -30.60
C LEU A 538 40.96 31.79 -31.19
N SER A 539 39.82 32.45 -31.38
CA SER A 539 39.77 33.82 -31.89
C SER A 539 40.42 34.85 -30.95
N ASN A 540 40.52 34.54 -29.65
CA ASN A 540 41.22 35.33 -28.65
C ASN A 540 42.70 34.90 -28.51
N GLU A 541 43.62 35.85 -28.67
CA GLU A 541 45.07 35.62 -28.63
C GLU A 541 45.56 35.06 -27.28
N GLU A 542 44.95 35.44 -26.16
CA GLU A 542 45.29 34.89 -24.83
C GLU A 542 44.88 33.42 -24.72
N ILE A 543 43.69 33.06 -25.22
CA ILE A 543 43.20 31.68 -25.24
C ILE A 543 44.05 30.84 -26.19
N ALA A 544 44.36 31.35 -27.38
CA ALA A 544 45.20 30.67 -28.36
C ALA A 544 46.62 30.38 -27.80
N THR A 545 47.24 31.37 -27.16
CA THR A 545 48.56 31.23 -26.55
C THR A 545 48.55 30.24 -25.38
N GLY A 546 47.54 30.33 -24.50
CA GLY A 546 47.40 29.42 -23.37
C GLY A 546 47.07 27.97 -23.79
N ALA A 547 46.21 27.80 -24.78
CA ALA A 547 45.87 26.51 -25.36
C ALA A 547 47.09 25.83 -26.01
N ALA A 548 47.94 26.60 -26.70
CA ALA A 548 49.17 26.09 -27.29
C ALA A 548 50.15 25.53 -26.23
N ALA A 549 50.25 26.16 -25.06
CA ALA A 549 51.10 25.69 -23.96
C ALA A 549 50.67 24.31 -23.42
N CYS A 550 49.39 23.95 -23.60
CA CYS A 550 48.81 22.68 -23.16
C CYS A 550 48.57 21.69 -24.31
N ALA A 551 49.02 21.98 -25.54
CA ALA A 551 48.60 21.20 -26.71
C ALA A 551 48.97 19.72 -26.65
N ALA A 552 50.09 19.39 -25.99
CA ALA A 552 50.58 18.03 -25.78
C ALA A 552 49.83 17.24 -24.69
N TYR A 553 48.78 17.81 -24.07
CA TYR A 553 48.05 17.14 -23.01
C TYR A 553 47.17 16.03 -23.60
N PRO A 554 47.34 14.75 -23.19
CA PRO A 554 46.71 13.61 -23.86
C PRO A 554 45.24 13.40 -23.52
N LEU A 555 44.73 14.06 -22.47
CA LEU A 555 43.34 13.90 -22.03
C LEU A 555 42.56 15.20 -22.23
N PHE A 556 41.25 15.07 -22.46
CA PHE A 556 40.31 16.19 -22.45
C PHE A 556 39.04 15.85 -21.68
N SER A 557 38.39 16.88 -21.17
CA SER A 557 37.03 16.84 -20.65
C SER A 557 36.24 18.01 -21.23
N VAL A 558 34.93 17.88 -21.29
CA VAL A 558 34.04 18.97 -21.69
C VAL A 558 33.18 19.39 -20.49
N ARG A 559 33.16 20.69 -20.22
CA ARG A 559 32.37 21.33 -19.18
C ARG A 559 31.28 22.20 -19.79
N ALA A 560 30.17 22.35 -19.08
CA ALA A 560 29.14 23.30 -19.44
C ALA A 560 29.71 24.72 -19.48
N GLY A 561 29.45 25.44 -20.57
CA GLY A 561 29.97 26.77 -20.81
C GLY A 561 29.30 27.86 -19.96
N PRO A 562 30.01 28.97 -19.65
CA PRO A 562 29.47 30.09 -18.88
C PRO A 562 28.26 30.79 -19.53
N ALA A 563 28.15 30.78 -20.87
CA ALA A 563 27.31 31.73 -21.60
C ALA A 563 25.96 31.18 -22.12
N VAL A 564 25.76 29.86 -22.11
CA VAL A 564 24.56 29.24 -22.70
C VAL A 564 23.66 28.61 -21.64
N LYS A 565 24.24 27.71 -20.83
CA LYS A 565 23.62 27.06 -19.65
C LYS A 565 24.73 26.56 -18.73
N PRO A 566 25.15 27.35 -17.72
CA PRO A 566 26.32 27.03 -16.92
C PRO A 566 26.08 25.93 -15.89
N TYR A 567 24.84 25.58 -15.54
CA TYR A 567 24.57 24.55 -14.54
C TYR A 567 24.26 23.19 -15.19
N VAL A 568 24.85 22.13 -14.63
CA VAL A 568 24.55 20.73 -14.94
C VAL A 568 23.77 20.16 -13.75
N LEU A 569 22.56 19.66 -13.99
CA LEU A 569 21.69 19.11 -12.97
C LEU A 569 21.78 17.58 -12.92
N PHE A 570 22.00 17.04 -11.73
CA PHE A 570 21.91 15.61 -11.42
C PHE A 570 20.86 15.35 -10.35
N ALA A 571 20.15 14.22 -10.45
CA ALA A 571 19.26 13.68 -9.42
C ALA A 571 20.00 12.57 -8.67
N GLY A 572 20.63 12.91 -7.54
CA GLY A 572 21.53 12.04 -6.79
C GLY A 572 22.99 12.38 -7.06
N GLU A 573 23.84 11.35 -7.16
CA GLU A 573 25.29 11.49 -7.41
C GLU A 573 25.59 12.02 -8.82
N GLU A 574 26.81 12.51 -9.08
CA GLU A 574 27.24 13.05 -10.38
C GLU A 574 27.67 11.92 -11.34
N ARG A 575 26.69 11.17 -11.84
CA ARG A 575 26.89 10.04 -12.76
C ARG A 575 26.08 10.23 -14.04
N SER A 576 26.37 9.43 -15.06
CA SER A 576 25.67 9.53 -16.34
C SER A 576 24.21 9.08 -16.29
N ASP A 577 23.87 8.13 -15.42
CA ASP A 577 22.51 7.62 -15.20
C ASP A 577 21.64 8.56 -14.36
N THR A 578 22.26 9.44 -13.57
CA THR A 578 21.58 10.43 -12.73
C THR A 578 21.53 11.83 -13.34
N TYR A 579 22.16 12.04 -14.50
CA TYR A 579 22.10 13.30 -15.22
C TYR A 579 20.67 13.60 -15.68
N VAL A 580 20.18 14.79 -15.34
CA VAL A 580 18.82 15.23 -15.68
C VAL A 580 18.87 16.13 -16.90
N GLN A 581 19.50 17.30 -16.79
CA GLN A 581 19.58 18.30 -17.85
C GLN A 581 20.58 19.41 -17.53
N ARG A 582 20.73 20.35 -18.47
CA ARG A 582 21.42 21.62 -18.26
C ARG A 582 20.43 22.74 -18.00
N LEU A 583 20.83 23.69 -17.16
CA LEU A 583 20.02 24.84 -16.76
C LEU A 583 20.80 26.14 -16.89
N ASN A 584 20.11 27.19 -17.35
CA ASN A 584 20.59 28.56 -17.25
C ASN A 584 20.29 29.16 -15.87
N VAL A 585 20.93 30.28 -15.55
CA VAL A 585 20.54 31.11 -14.40
C VAL A 585 19.08 31.56 -14.61
N GLY A 586 18.26 31.40 -13.58
CA GLY A 586 16.83 31.71 -13.61
C GLY A 586 15.97 30.65 -14.32
N GLU A 587 16.57 29.63 -14.94
CA GLU A 587 15.83 28.55 -15.60
C GLU A 587 15.36 27.53 -14.57
N ALA A 588 14.05 27.44 -14.40
CA ALA A 588 13.43 26.53 -13.45
C ALA A 588 13.52 25.05 -13.90
N TYR A 589 13.74 24.16 -12.94
CA TYR A 589 13.47 22.74 -13.07
C TYR A 589 12.30 22.34 -12.16
N THR A 590 11.32 21.67 -12.74
CA THR A 590 10.19 21.11 -12.01
C THR A 590 10.47 19.66 -11.65
N VAL A 591 10.49 19.35 -10.36
CA VAL A 591 10.56 17.97 -9.89
C VAL A 591 9.18 17.33 -10.11
N SER A 592 9.10 16.35 -11.01
CA SER A 592 7.85 15.64 -11.35
C SER A 592 7.75 14.24 -10.75
N ASN A 593 8.81 13.73 -10.13
CA ASN A 593 8.79 12.44 -9.45
C ASN A 593 8.19 12.59 -8.05
N PHE A 594 6.87 12.47 -7.97
CA PHE A 594 6.18 12.28 -6.70
C PHE A 594 6.08 10.77 -6.46
N LEU A 595 6.96 10.26 -5.59
CA LEU A 595 6.76 8.94 -5.00
C LEU A 595 5.69 9.09 -3.90
N ASP A 596 4.58 8.39 -4.09
CA ASP A 596 3.53 8.10 -3.11
C ASP A 596 3.04 9.26 -2.21
N TYR A 597 2.25 10.14 -2.82
CA TYR A 597 0.95 10.62 -2.33
C TYR A 597 0.79 10.98 -0.85
N TYR A 598 0.75 12.29 -0.53
CA TYR A 598 0.13 12.82 0.71
C TYR A 598 -0.43 14.24 0.57
N TYR A 599 -0.86 14.64 -0.64
CA TYR A 599 -1.53 15.93 -0.82
C TYR A 599 -3.04 15.75 -0.93
N HIS A 600 -3.80 16.48 -0.12
CA HIS A 600 -5.24 16.65 -0.29
C HIS A 600 -5.48 17.82 -1.26
N PRO A 601 -5.90 17.57 -2.52
CA PRO A 601 -6.20 18.66 -3.43
C PRO A 601 -7.40 19.48 -2.91
N ASN A 602 -7.34 20.79 -3.17
CA ASN A 602 -8.38 21.78 -2.84
C ASN A 602 -9.81 21.28 -3.17
N GLY A 603 -10.82 21.64 -2.37
CA GLY A 603 -12.21 21.46 -2.75
C GLY A 603 -12.74 20.02 -2.69
N PHE A 604 -12.02 19.09 -2.06
CA PHE A 604 -12.51 17.74 -1.80
C PHE A 604 -13.54 17.74 -0.66
N ASP A 605 -14.69 18.35 -0.92
CA ASP A 605 -15.88 18.22 -0.09
C ASP A 605 -16.74 17.08 -0.64
N LEU A 606 -16.71 15.94 0.05
CA LEU A 606 -17.64 14.82 -0.13
C LEU A 606 -19.08 15.12 0.35
N GLY A 607 -19.54 16.37 0.22
CA GLY A 607 -20.96 16.72 0.33
C GLY A 607 -21.56 16.60 1.73
N LEU A 608 -21.00 17.27 2.74
CA LEU A 608 -21.86 17.76 3.82
C LEU A 608 -22.26 19.19 3.50
N ASP A 609 -23.57 19.43 3.42
CA ASP A 609 -24.10 20.77 3.36
C ASP A 609 -24.24 21.29 4.81
N PRO A 610 -23.57 22.39 5.21
CA PRO A 610 -22.69 23.22 4.40
C PRO A 610 -21.20 22.78 4.42
N PRO A 611 -20.44 23.10 3.34
CA PRO A 611 -19.00 22.92 3.29
C PRO A 611 -18.33 23.57 4.52
N LYS A 612 -17.51 22.82 5.26
CA LYS A 612 -16.71 23.40 6.34
C LYS A 612 -15.59 24.27 5.72
N SER A 613 -15.69 25.58 5.95
CA SER A 613 -14.62 26.57 5.74
C SER A 613 -13.35 26.21 6.56
N PRO A 614 -12.13 26.50 6.09
CA PRO A 614 -11.78 27.29 4.90
C PRO A 614 -11.70 26.49 3.60
N THR A 615 -12.28 27.05 2.53
CA THR A 615 -12.42 26.47 1.18
C THR A 615 -11.43 27.04 0.15
N THR A 616 -10.32 27.65 0.58
CA THR A 616 -9.32 28.24 -0.32
C THR A 616 -7.97 27.54 -0.16
N TYR A 617 -7.77 26.44 -0.88
CA TYR A 617 -6.47 25.76 -0.97
C TYR A 617 -5.90 25.83 -2.40
N ALA A 618 -4.60 25.66 -2.58
CA ALA A 618 -4.02 25.67 -3.93
C ALA A 618 -4.47 24.41 -4.71
N PRO A 619 -4.89 24.50 -5.99
CA PRO A 619 -5.15 23.31 -6.77
C PRO A 619 -3.85 22.51 -7.00
N ALA A 620 -3.94 21.18 -6.98
CA ALA A 620 -2.88 20.30 -7.48
C ALA A 620 -2.67 20.54 -9.00
N PRO A 621 -1.48 20.25 -9.56
CA PRO A 621 -0.30 19.65 -8.93
C PRO A 621 0.52 20.64 -8.08
N LEU A 622 1.08 20.12 -6.98
CA LEU A 622 2.11 20.78 -6.19
C LEU A 622 3.46 20.63 -6.89
N THR A 623 3.84 21.57 -7.76
CA THR A 623 5.13 21.51 -8.46
C THR A 623 6.23 22.18 -7.63
N LEU A 624 7.22 21.40 -7.19
CA LEU A 624 8.45 21.97 -6.64
C LEU A 624 9.28 22.55 -7.79
N THR A 625 9.56 23.85 -7.69
CA THR A 625 10.37 24.56 -8.68
C THR A 625 11.74 24.86 -8.07
N LEU A 626 12.78 24.26 -8.64
CA LEU A 626 14.17 24.53 -8.29
C LEU A 626 14.75 25.49 -9.33
N THR A 627 15.14 26.69 -8.91
CA THR A 627 15.66 27.72 -9.81
C THR A 627 17.03 28.18 -9.34
N PRO A 628 18.11 27.99 -10.14
CA PRO A 628 19.41 28.56 -9.83
C PRO A 628 19.38 30.07 -10.02
N THR A 629 19.54 30.85 -8.95
CA THR A 629 19.33 32.30 -8.97
C THR A 629 20.61 33.11 -8.86
N LEU A 630 21.74 32.47 -8.59
CA LEU A 630 23.05 33.13 -8.62
C LEU A 630 23.54 33.33 -10.04
N GLY A 631 23.55 34.60 -10.46
CA GLY A 631 24.08 35.05 -11.74
C GLY A 631 25.43 35.78 -11.65
N ASP A 632 26.08 35.82 -10.49
CA ASP A 632 27.43 36.40 -10.35
C ASP A 632 28.50 35.29 -10.41
N PRO A 633 29.09 35.02 -11.60
CA PRO A 633 30.09 33.98 -11.78
C PRO A 633 31.40 34.26 -11.02
N ALA A 634 31.63 35.47 -10.51
CA ALA A 634 32.85 35.80 -9.78
C ALA A 634 32.96 35.08 -8.41
N ARG A 635 31.85 34.48 -7.93
CA ARG A 635 31.78 33.83 -6.61
C ARG A 635 31.88 32.30 -6.66
N LEU A 636 31.72 31.71 -7.85
CA LEU A 636 31.70 30.26 -8.05
C LEU A 636 32.91 29.83 -8.88
N ALA A 637 33.59 28.79 -8.43
CA ALA A 637 34.61 28.11 -9.21
C ALA A 637 33.97 27.01 -10.06
N ALA A 638 34.58 26.71 -11.21
CA ALA A 638 34.13 25.62 -12.05
C ALA A 638 34.21 24.28 -11.32
N GLY A 639 33.07 23.61 -11.18
CA GLY A 639 32.89 22.41 -10.37
C GLY A 639 32.31 22.67 -8.98
N ASP A 640 32.09 23.92 -8.56
CA ASP A 640 31.28 24.16 -7.36
C ASP A 640 29.84 23.67 -7.58
N ARG A 641 29.19 23.20 -6.53
CA ARG A 641 27.87 22.57 -6.63
C ARG A 641 26.95 22.99 -5.51
N PHE A 642 25.70 23.28 -5.86
CA PHE A 642 24.63 23.36 -4.88
C PHE A 642 24.02 21.99 -4.71
N VAL A 643 24.12 21.46 -3.50
CA VAL A 643 23.46 20.22 -3.09
C VAL A 643 22.14 20.60 -2.43
N VAL A 644 21.05 20.32 -3.13
CA VAL A 644 19.69 20.55 -2.66
C VAL A 644 19.12 19.23 -2.18
N THR A 645 18.91 19.09 -0.88
CA THR A 645 18.29 17.92 -0.27
C THR A 645 16.86 18.25 0.12
N LEU A 646 15.92 17.45 -0.38
CA LEU A 646 14.51 17.55 -0.05
C LEU A 646 14.18 16.49 1.00
N LEU A 647 13.58 16.93 2.11
CA LEU A 647 13.15 16.05 3.19
C LEU A 647 11.63 16.19 3.36
N PRO A 648 10.83 15.15 3.00
CA PRO A 648 9.37 15.14 3.17
C PRO A 648 8.90 15.35 4.61
N ARG A 649 9.79 15.06 5.57
CA ARG A 649 9.46 14.92 6.98
C ARG A 649 8.27 14.00 7.22
N PHE A 650 8.30 12.88 6.49
CA PHE A 650 7.31 11.83 6.56
C PHE A 650 7.99 10.48 6.55
N ARG A 651 7.84 9.74 7.65
CA ARG A 651 8.36 8.37 7.79
C ARG A 651 7.21 7.44 8.20
N ARG A 652 6.89 6.46 7.35
CA ARG A 652 5.87 5.45 7.63
C ARG A 652 6.33 4.52 8.74
N PHE A 653 5.37 3.82 9.36
CA PHE A 653 5.68 2.66 10.20
C PHE A 653 5.56 1.40 9.36
N VAL A 654 6.70 0.86 8.94
CA VAL A 654 6.80 -0.43 8.26
C VAL A 654 7.86 -1.25 8.96
N PHE A 655 7.68 -2.56 9.07
CA PHE A 655 8.76 -3.45 9.52
C PHE A 655 8.75 -4.73 8.70
N ARG A 656 9.86 -5.46 8.75
CA ARG A 656 10.05 -6.74 8.06
C ARG A 656 10.64 -7.76 9.02
N VAL A 657 10.52 -9.03 8.64
CA VAL A 657 11.22 -10.13 9.31
C VAL A 657 12.59 -10.29 8.65
N ASP A 658 13.64 -10.41 9.45
CA ASP A 658 14.97 -10.78 8.95
C ASP A 658 14.92 -12.22 8.42
N THR A 659 14.89 -12.32 7.09
CA THR A 659 14.86 -13.58 6.34
C THR A 659 16.23 -13.94 5.75
N SER A 660 17.30 -13.30 6.24
CA SER A 660 18.66 -13.60 5.80
C SER A 660 19.02 -15.07 6.06
N PRO A 661 19.96 -15.67 5.30
CA PRO A 661 20.33 -17.09 5.48
C PRO A 661 20.88 -17.45 6.86
N GLN A 662 21.26 -16.45 7.67
CA GLN A 662 21.77 -16.62 9.03
C GLN A 662 20.66 -16.57 10.09
N SER A 663 19.46 -16.12 9.71
CA SER A 663 18.28 -16.07 10.55
C SER A 663 17.56 -17.43 10.58
N ASN A 664 17.04 -17.82 11.74
CA ASN A 664 16.15 -18.97 11.88
C ASN A 664 14.74 -18.69 11.31
N LEU A 665 14.50 -17.50 10.76
CA LEU A 665 13.23 -17.06 10.18
C LEU A 665 13.28 -16.96 8.65
N ALA A 666 14.29 -17.53 7.98
CA ALA A 666 14.47 -17.46 6.53
C ALA A 666 13.26 -17.94 5.69
N VAL A 667 12.38 -18.77 6.26
CA VAL A 667 11.15 -19.28 5.61
C VAL A 667 9.94 -18.34 5.76
N TYR A 668 10.02 -17.32 6.61
CA TYR A 668 8.92 -16.37 6.92
C TYR A 668 8.95 -15.16 5.96
N THR A 669 8.81 -15.40 4.65
CA THR A 669 8.96 -14.37 3.61
C THR A 669 7.65 -13.81 3.08
N LEU A 670 6.56 -14.56 3.12
CA LEU A 670 5.27 -14.14 2.58
C LEU A 670 4.21 -14.05 3.69
N PRO A 671 4.04 -12.89 4.35
CA PRO A 671 3.01 -12.73 5.35
C PRO A 671 1.62 -12.66 4.71
N ALA A 672 0.61 -13.19 5.38
CA ALA A 672 -0.77 -13.26 4.90
C ALA A 672 -1.77 -12.66 5.91
N SER A 673 -2.71 -13.46 6.39
CA SER A 673 -3.68 -13.08 7.41
C SER A 673 -3.00 -12.68 8.72
N VAL A 674 -3.63 -11.78 9.46
CA VAL A 674 -3.09 -11.24 10.71
C VAL A 674 -4.21 -11.02 11.71
N VAL A 675 -3.94 -11.35 12.97
CA VAL A 675 -4.76 -10.94 14.12
C VAL A 675 -3.88 -10.29 15.16
N ALA A 676 -4.45 -9.42 15.98
CA ALA A 676 -3.70 -8.75 17.04
C ALA A 676 -4.54 -8.62 18.30
N THR A 677 -3.89 -8.70 19.46
CA THR A 677 -4.52 -8.52 20.77
C THR A 677 -3.48 -8.23 21.84
N GLU A 678 -3.97 -7.74 22.97
CA GLU A 678 -3.20 -7.68 24.20
C GLU A 678 -3.22 -9.05 24.90
N VAL A 679 -2.05 -9.46 25.40
CA VAL A 679 -1.85 -10.68 26.19
C VAL A 679 -0.92 -10.36 27.36
N ASP A 680 -1.40 -10.51 28.58
CA ASP A 680 -0.65 -10.23 29.82
C ASP A 680 -0.02 -8.82 29.85
N GLY A 681 -0.75 -7.82 29.34
CA GLY A 681 -0.28 -6.43 29.24
C GLY A 681 0.61 -6.15 28.03
N ALA A 682 0.98 -7.15 27.24
CA ALA A 682 1.83 -6.99 26.06
C ALA A 682 1.00 -6.89 24.77
N SER A 683 1.33 -5.94 23.90
CA SER A 683 0.66 -5.76 22.61
C SER A 683 1.27 -6.65 21.53
N LEU A 684 0.51 -7.66 21.08
CA LEU A 684 1.00 -8.71 20.17
C LEU A 684 0.19 -8.79 18.88
N ALA A 685 0.90 -9.04 17.78
CA ALA A 685 0.32 -9.47 16.51
C ALA A 685 0.73 -10.91 16.19
N PHE A 686 -0.17 -11.68 15.59
CA PHE A 686 0.04 -13.05 15.12
C PHE A 686 -0.22 -13.05 13.62
N ILE A 687 0.84 -13.27 12.85
CA ILE A 687 0.82 -13.15 11.40
C ILE A 687 1.04 -14.54 10.81
N ALA A 688 0.15 -14.96 9.93
CA ALA A 688 0.27 -16.22 9.23
C ALA A 688 1.28 -16.10 8.10
N TYR A 689 2.14 -17.11 7.95
CA TYR A 689 3.11 -17.21 6.86
C TYR A 689 2.90 -18.52 6.11
N PRO A 690 2.14 -18.49 5.00
CA PRO A 690 2.03 -19.61 4.07
C PRO A 690 3.40 -20.20 3.66
N SER A 691 4.41 -19.35 3.51
CA SER A 691 5.77 -19.78 3.15
C SER A 691 6.46 -20.65 4.21
N ALA A 692 5.98 -20.62 5.45
CA ALA A 692 6.56 -21.32 6.59
C ALA A 692 5.62 -22.37 7.21
N ASP A 693 4.41 -22.57 6.66
CA ASP A 693 3.32 -23.36 7.28
C ASP A 693 3.17 -23.03 8.78
N GLY A 694 3.19 -21.74 9.13
CA GLY A 694 3.30 -21.33 10.52
C GLY A 694 2.84 -19.91 10.81
N VAL A 695 2.83 -19.58 12.10
CA VAL A 695 2.45 -18.26 12.61
C VAL A 695 3.64 -17.61 13.30
N LEU A 696 3.85 -16.34 13.05
CA LEU A 696 4.84 -15.52 13.73
C LEU A 696 4.15 -14.57 14.70
N GLN A 697 4.47 -14.68 15.98
CA GLN A 697 4.10 -13.68 16.98
C GLN A 697 5.11 -12.53 16.93
N VAL A 698 4.59 -11.31 16.90
CA VAL A 698 5.34 -10.04 16.88
C VAL A 698 4.95 -9.22 18.10
N ALA A 699 5.92 -8.76 18.90
CA ALA A 699 5.67 -7.82 19.99
C ALA A 699 5.75 -6.37 19.49
N LEU A 700 4.58 -5.72 19.34
CA LEU A 700 4.44 -4.39 18.73
C LEU A 700 5.08 -3.28 19.58
N GLU A 701 5.16 -3.50 20.88
CA GLU A 701 5.82 -2.62 21.86
C GLU A 701 7.36 -2.68 21.85
N SER A 702 7.94 -3.61 21.09
CA SER A 702 9.40 -3.84 21.06
C SER A 702 9.99 -3.88 19.66
N ILE A 703 9.17 -4.10 18.64
CA ILE A 703 9.64 -4.14 17.24
C ILE A 703 10.26 -2.79 16.83
N SER A 704 11.30 -2.86 16.02
CA SER A 704 11.91 -1.66 15.43
C SER A 704 11.27 -1.36 14.09
N ASP A 705 10.83 -0.12 13.90
CA ASP A 705 10.31 0.37 12.63
C ASP A 705 11.43 0.55 11.59
N ASN A 706 11.04 0.49 10.33
CA ASN A 706 11.84 0.70 9.12
C ASN A 706 13.11 -0.17 9.02
N VAL A 707 13.10 -1.36 9.65
CA VAL A 707 14.20 -2.33 9.62
C VAL A 707 13.71 -3.78 9.54
N ASP A 708 14.62 -4.68 9.17
CA ASP A 708 14.44 -6.12 9.28
C ASP A 708 14.67 -6.55 10.74
N ASN A 709 13.68 -7.22 11.34
CA ASN A 709 13.71 -7.60 12.75
C ASN A 709 14.02 -9.10 12.90
N LEU A 710 14.95 -9.42 13.81
CA LEU A 710 15.27 -10.79 14.23
C LEU A 710 14.79 -11.08 15.66
N THR A 711 14.75 -10.06 16.52
CA THR A 711 14.32 -10.15 17.92
C THR A 711 12.86 -9.76 18.08
N TYR A 712 12.25 -10.13 19.23
CA TYR A 712 10.85 -9.86 19.54
C TYR A 712 9.84 -10.54 18.61
N LEU A 713 10.34 -11.58 17.92
CA LEU A 713 9.61 -12.47 17.06
C LEU A 713 9.63 -13.87 17.67
N ARG A 714 8.50 -14.57 17.66
CA ARG A 714 8.40 -15.97 18.09
C ARG A 714 7.63 -16.78 17.07
N ALA A 715 8.31 -17.77 16.50
CA ALA A 715 7.74 -18.71 15.54
C ALA A 715 6.92 -19.80 16.25
N PHE A 716 5.79 -20.14 15.66
CA PHE A 716 4.96 -21.30 15.97
C PHE A 716 4.72 -22.10 14.69
N GLN A 717 5.02 -23.39 14.73
CA GLN A 717 4.93 -24.34 13.61
C GLN A 717 4.32 -25.65 14.05
#